data_AF-K2NKM2-F1
#
_entry.id   AF-K2NKM2-F1
#
_cell.length_a   1.000
_cell.length_b   1.000
_cell.length_c   1.000
_cell.angle_alpha   90.00
_cell.angle_beta   90.00
_cell.angle_gamma   90.00
#
_symmetry.space_group_name_H-M   'P 1'
#
loop_
_entity.id
_entity.type
_entity.pdbx_description
1 polymer ?
#
loop_
_entity_poly.entity_id
_entity_poly.type
_entity_poly.pdbx_seq_one_letter_code
_entity_poly.pdbx_strand_id
1 'polypeptide(L)'
;MSRRVFTSAVQLLLVVMMCSGTGMGAAAEDASSGEEPSAEKLFLWRDLNEDEEEKVESLHVPSLVEMDGDVFAVAEAQCKKGDDDVFTGIASQIITKVTDDQQMELLKEALKDAKTKTKVLEKGGSEGNNKKVDVSRPTTVVKGNDIYMLVGNYSGKGATCDAQKSGAVECGLLLVKGNVSTGQSGSEKRIQWNESQRLVGSFSADEHEPLTQLIGGGGSGVKTTGGTLVFPVEAKKKEKEDKENSKTVSLILYSTNTKSWKLSKEIPADGCSNPSVVEWEKDKKLIMMTACDDGRRRVYESGDMGYSWTEALGTLSRVWGNKQGEGVKHVGSGFITATIDGVDNRSVMLVTLPVYVKKDVDGENENPKSELHLWLTDNTHIVDIGSISSEGEDDAASSLLYKSTSGTGNKEENKEELIALYEKKADGETPSSGVVPVSLTAELEEVKKVLKTWKEVDERVSKLCFSSIAAEGTSPENACSTAMPTAGLVGFLSSNFSKNTWMDEYLGVNATVTENGAAGATKTPDGVTFQGAWAEWPIGAQGENQLYHFANYNFTLVATVSIRGQPEGGTTIPVIGVNVKMNGAENTVFFGLSYNNEKKWQLLCGGGTSKELSSPWKPGKTHQLAIVLQNGSQTSAYVDGERVGNEGCELKVAESKGISHFYIGGVAGSAEKQESRGVVPLTVTNVLLYNRPLTFSRGNADVAEVANTPLGNPQPSEGASPSVTGDQK
;
A
#
# COMPACT_ATOMS: atom_id res chain seq x y z
N MET A 1 -4.99 -71.64 -26.32
CA MET A 1 -4.18 -70.51 -25.78
C MET A 1 -3.16 -70.18 -26.85
N SER A 2 -3.03 -68.99 -27.43
CA SER A 2 -3.33 -67.62 -27.02
C SER A 2 -3.73 -66.82 -28.27
N ARG A 3 -4.78 -65.99 -28.17
CA ARG A 3 -5.45 -65.34 -29.33
C ARG A 3 -4.97 -63.90 -29.52
N ARG A 4 -4.80 -63.55 -30.80
CA ARG A 4 -4.58 -62.19 -31.32
C ARG A 4 -5.89 -61.38 -31.34
N VAL A 5 -5.80 -60.15 -30.83
CA VAL A 5 -6.05 -58.83 -31.47
C VAL A 5 -7.17 -58.74 -32.53
N PHE A 6 -8.23 -58.04 -32.11
CA PHE A 6 -9.15 -57.11 -32.80
C PHE A 6 -10.07 -57.56 -33.94
N THR A 7 -11.36 -57.39 -33.64
CA THR A 7 -12.55 -57.32 -34.50
C THR A 7 -12.84 -55.87 -34.90
N SER A 8 -13.20 -55.61 -36.16
CA SER A 8 -14.30 -54.70 -36.51
C SER A 8 -14.67 -54.85 -37.99
N ALA A 9 -15.82 -55.47 -38.25
CA ALA A 9 -16.57 -55.45 -39.50
C ALA A 9 -18.03 -55.20 -39.06
N VAL A 10 -18.61 -54.05 -39.39
CA VAL A 10 -19.40 -53.78 -40.59
C VAL A 10 -20.82 -54.38 -40.50
N GLN A 11 -21.78 -53.54 -40.90
CA GLN A 11 -23.03 -53.85 -41.62
C GLN A 11 -24.36 -53.92 -40.86
N LEU A 12 -25.25 -52.98 -41.28
CA LEU A 12 -26.59 -53.20 -41.88
C LEU A 12 -27.67 -53.83 -40.95
N LEU A 13 -28.98 -53.58 -41.02
CA LEU A 13 -29.98 -53.18 -42.01
C LEU A 13 -31.18 -52.62 -41.18
N LEU A 14 -31.87 -51.52 -41.55
CA LEU A 14 -32.93 -51.39 -42.57
C LEU A 14 -34.34 -51.87 -42.11
N VAL A 15 -35.35 -51.03 -42.38
CA VAL A 15 -36.81 -51.29 -42.54
C VAL A 15 -37.66 -51.38 -41.24
N VAL A 16 -38.87 -50.83 -41.06
CA VAL A 16 -39.77 -49.77 -41.60
C VAL A 16 -41.20 -50.11 -41.08
N MET A 17 -42.12 -49.12 -41.05
CA MET A 17 -43.59 -49.20 -40.85
C MET A 17 -44.08 -49.25 -39.39
N MET A 18 -45.21 -48.67 -38.97
CA MET A 18 -46.21 -47.73 -39.48
C MET A 18 -47.24 -47.53 -38.34
N CYS A 19 -47.99 -46.42 -38.38
CA CYS A 19 -49.36 -46.22 -37.85
C CYS A 19 -49.59 -45.92 -36.34
N SER A 20 -49.89 -44.63 -36.10
CA SER A 20 -51.10 -44.05 -35.49
C SER A 20 -51.86 -44.80 -34.38
N GLY A 21 -52.13 -44.10 -33.27
CA GLY A 21 -53.25 -44.40 -32.37
C GLY A 21 -53.21 -43.64 -31.04
N THR A 22 -54.15 -42.71 -30.84
CA THR A 22 -54.46 -42.03 -29.57
C THR A 22 -55.02 -42.97 -28.51
N GLY A 23 -54.63 -42.79 -27.24
CA GLY A 23 -55.22 -43.48 -26.08
C GLY A 23 -54.69 -42.94 -24.75
N MET A 24 -55.62 -42.67 -23.83
CA MET A 24 -55.47 -42.00 -22.53
C MET A 24 -55.04 -42.96 -21.41
N GLY A 25 -54.19 -42.53 -20.46
CA GLY A 25 -54.11 -43.12 -19.11
C GLY A 25 -52.71 -43.36 -18.49
N ALA A 26 -52.42 -42.58 -17.43
CA ALA A 26 -51.65 -42.86 -16.19
C ALA A 26 -50.17 -43.34 -16.21
N ALA A 27 -49.32 -42.46 -15.66
CA ALA A 27 -48.16 -42.66 -14.75
C ALA A 27 -47.17 -43.83 -14.96
N ALA A 28 -45.91 -43.49 -15.29
CA ALA A 28 -44.71 -43.68 -14.45
C ALA A 28 -43.47 -43.17 -15.19
N GLU A 29 -42.46 -42.80 -14.39
CA GLU A 29 -41.16 -42.18 -14.69
C GLU A 29 -40.39 -42.76 -15.90
N ASP A 30 -39.75 -41.89 -16.69
CA ASP A 30 -38.28 -41.96 -16.78
C ASP A 30 -37.67 -40.63 -17.25
N ALA A 31 -36.54 -40.29 -16.63
CA ALA A 31 -35.85 -39.02 -16.71
C ALA A 31 -34.97 -38.88 -17.96
N SER A 32 -34.49 -37.64 -18.17
CA SER A 32 -33.32 -37.24 -18.98
C SER A 32 -33.64 -36.46 -20.27
N SER A 33 -33.77 -35.14 -20.11
CA SER A 33 -32.98 -34.21 -20.93
C SER A 33 -32.79 -32.94 -20.11
N GLY A 34 -31.52 -32.64 -19.81
CA GLY A 34 -31.11 -31.55 -18.93
C GLY A 34 -31.39 -30.19 -19.54
N GLU A 35 -32.40 -29.52 -19.00
CA GLU A 35 -32.41 -28.07 -18.91
C GLU A 35 -31.47 -27.68 -17.76
N GLU A 36 -30.45 -26.85 -18.05
CA GLU A 36 -29.80 -26.07 -17.01
C GLU A 36 -30.91 -25.34 -16.23
N PRO A 37 -30.97 -25.42 -14.89
CA PRO A 37 -31.89 -24.58 -14.16
C PRO A 37 -31.41 -23.14 -14.36
N SER A 38 -32.13 -22.38 -15.17
CA SER A 38 -32.00 -20.93 -15.23
C SER A 38 -32.05 -20.41 -13.79
N ALA A 39 -31.24 -19.39 -13.48
CA ALA A 39 -31.13 -18.78 -12.16
C ALA A 39 -32.45 -18.08 -11.72
N GLU A 40 -33.53 -18.84 -11.57
CA GLU A 40 -34.78 -18.40 -10.95
C GLU A 40 -34.49 -18.06 -9.49
N LYS A 41 -34.31 -16.76 -9.21
CA LYS A 41 -34.46 -16.05 -7.94
C LYS A 41 -34.28 -16.89 -6.66
N LEU A 42 -33.13 -17.54 -6.51
CA LEU A 42 -32.76 -18.23 -5.27
C LEU A 42 -32.46 -17.27 -4.11
N PHE A 43 -32.10 -16.01 -4.44
CA PHE A 43 -31.79 -14.98 -3.47
C PHE A 43 -32.64 -13.73 -3.72
N LEU A 44 -33.23 -13.20 -2.64
CA LEU A 44 -34.08 -12.01 -2.67
C LEU A 44 -33.62 -11.03 -1.59
N TRP A 45 -33.55 -9.75 -1.95
CA TRP A 45 -33.29 -8.67 -0.99
C TRP A 45 -34.61 -8.11 -0.48
N ARG A 46 -34.76 -8.03 0.84
CA ARG A 46 -35.88 -7.33 1.49
C ARG A 46 -35.37 -6.17 2.33
N ASP A 47 -36.26 -5.22 2.61
CA ASP A 47 -35.99 -4.21 3.65
C ASP A 47 -35.95 -4.88 5.04
N LEU A 48 -35.15 -4.32 5.95
CA LEU A 48 -35.16 -4.70 7.36
C LEU A 48 -36.58 -4.50 7.94
N ASN A 49 -37.09 -5.47 8.70
CA ASN A 49 -38.49 -5.46 9.15
C ASN A 49 -38.62 -5.09 10.63
N GLU A 50 -39.00 -3.85 10.92
CA GLU A 50 -39.18 -3.37 12.29
C GLU A 50 -40.37 -3.99 13.03
N ASP A 51 -41.44 -4.35 12.30
CA ASP A 51 -42.61 -5.00 12.89
C ASP A 51 -42.25 -6.39 13.46
N GLU A 52 -41.08 -6.91 13.09
CA GLU A 52 -40.48 -8.14 13.59
C GLU A 52 -39.39 -7.91 14.66
N GLU A 53 -39.28 -6.71 15.24
CA GLU A 53 -38.25 -6.34 16.24
C GLU A 53 -36.80 -6.45 15.72
N GLU A 54 -36.59 -6.29 14.41
CA GLU A 54 -35.25 -6.25 13.79
C GLU A 54 -34.62 -4.85 13.90
N LYS A 55 -33.38 -4.75 14.39
CA LYS A 55 -32.62 -3.48 14.52
C LYS A 55 -31.17 -3.63 14.08
N VAL A 56 -30.54 -2.52 13.68
CA VAL A 56 -29.09 -2.45 13.43
C VAL A 56 -28.35 -2.09 14.73
N GLU A 57 -27.30 -2.85 15.04
CA GLU A 57 -26.45 -2.63 16.23
C GLU A 57 -25.14 -1.94 15.87
N SER A 58 -24.56 -2.29 14.72
CA SER A 58 -23.34 -1.65 14.22
C SER A 58 -23.18 -1.66 12.71
N LEU A 59 -22.33 -0.76 12.21
CA LEU A 59 -21.94 -0.65 10.81
C LEU A 59 -20.42 -0.80 10.66
N HIS A 60 -19.99 -1.61 9.69
CA HIS A 60 -18.58 -1.93 9.45
C HIS A 60 -18.25 -2.00 7.95
N VAL A 61 -16.95 -2.03 7.65
CA VAL A 61 -16.38 -2.21 6.31
C VAL A 61 -16.95 -1.20 5.31
N PRO A 62 -16.75 0.11 5.57
CA PRO A 62 -17.33 1.18 4.77
C PRO A 62 -16.81 1.19 3.34
N SER A 63 -17.66 1.65 2.42
CA SER A 63 -17.36 1.83 1.01
C SER A 63 -18.10 3.05 0.47
N LEU A 64 -17.42 3.88 -0.33
CA LEU A 64 -17.99 5.04 -1.01
C LEU A 64 -18.15 4.78 -2.51
N VAL A 65 -19.30 5.15 -3.07
CA VAL A 65 -19.55 5.09 -4.51
C VAL A 65 -20.11 6.41 -5.03
N GLU A 66 -19.56 6.89 -6.14
CA GLU A 66 -20.14 7.99 -6.91
C GLU A 66 -20.98 7.45 -8.05
N MET A 67 -22.20 7.94 -8.20
CA MET A 67 -23.08 7.60 -9.30
C MET A 67 -23.94 8.81 -9.68
N ASP A 68 -23.86 9.23 -10.94
CA ASP A 68 -24.57 10.41 -11.48
C ASP A 68 -24.36 11.71 -10.65
N GLY A 69 -23.15 11.88 -10.09
CA GLY A 69 -22.76 13.04 -9.28
C GLY A 69 -23.17 12.98 -7.80
N ASP A 70 -24.05 12.05 -7.44
CA ASP A 70 -24.40 11.72 -6.06
C ASP A 70 -23.39 10.75 -5.46
N VAL A 71 -23.18 10.83 -4.15
CA VAL A 71 -22.28 9.96 -3.40
C VAL A 71 -23.09 9.11 -2.44
N PHE A 72 -22.79 7.81 -2.38
CA PHE A 72 -23.45 6.88 -1.48
C PHE A 72 -22.43 6.16 -0.60
N ALA A 73 -22.77 6.03 0.68
CA ALA A 73 -22.13 5.12 1.61
C ALA A 73 -22.76 3.73 1.49
N VAL A 74 -21.93 2.69 1.52
CA VAL A 74 -22.32 1.28 1.63
C VAL A 74 -21.53 0.67 2.78
N ALA A 75 -22.20 -0.08 3.66
CA ALA A 75 -21.57 -0.71 4.82
C ALA A 75 -22.22 -2.06 5.15
N GLU A 76 -21.47 -2.94 5.78
CA GLU A 76 -22.00 -4.13 6.44
C GLU A 76 -22.78 -3.69 7.68
N ALA A 77 -24.01 -4.17 7.81
CA ALA A 77 -24.86 -3.93 8.97
C ALA A 77 -24.95 -5.19 9.82
N GLN A 78 -24.52 -5.10 11.09
CA GLN A 78 -24.81 -6.14 12.08
C GLN A 78 -26.18 -5.86 12.68
N CYS A 79 -27.08 -6.83 12.52
CA CYS A 79 -28.48 -6.72 12.88
C CYS A 79 -28.83 -7.72 13.97
N LYS A 80 -29.86 -7.39 14.75
CA LYS A 80 -30.40 -8.25 15.80
C LYS A 80 -31.92 -8.28 15.77
N LYS A 81 -32.50 -9.44 16.05
CA LYS A 81 -33.93 -9.66 16.30
C LYS A 81 -34.10 -10.27 17.70
N GLY A 82 -34.79 -9.56 18.59
CA GLY A 82 -34.87 -9.97 20.01
C GLY A 82 -33.49 -10.06 20.68
N ASP A 83 -33.31 -11.03 21.59
CA ASP A 83 -32.05 -11.16 22.36
C ASP A 83 -31.01 -12.12 21.78
N ASP A 84 -31.40 -13.07 20.91
CA ASP A 84 -30.52 -14.19 20.50
C ASP A 84 -30.36 -14.35 18.96
N ASP A 85 -31.12 -13.63 18.13
CA ASP A 85 -31.05 -13.76 16.66
C ASP A 85 -30.21 -12.63 16.03
N VAL A 86 -28.90 -12.87 15.88
CA VAL A 86 -27.96 -11.96 15.21
C VAL A 86 -27.76 -12.40 13.76
N PHE A 87 -27.81 -11.44 12.83
CA PHE A 87 -27.64 -11.66 11.40
C PHE A 87 -27.01 -10.42 10.75
N THR A 88 -26.57 -10.52 9.49
CA THR A 88 -26.00 -9.37 8.78
C THR A 88 -26.80 -8.96 7.54
N GLY A 89 -26.69 -7.68 7.20
CA GLY A 89 -27.28 -7.07 6.01
C GLY A 89 -26.34 -6.03 5.40
N ILE A 90 -26.81 -5.34 4.36
CA ILE A 90 -26.09 -4.24 3.71
C ILE A 90 -26.87 -2.95 3.91
N ALA A 91 -26.25 -1.97 4.58
CA ALA A 91 -26.75 -0.61 4.66
C ALA A 91 -26.24 0.20 3.47
N SER A 92 -27.11 1.00 2.86
CA SER A 92 -26.73 1.96 1.83
C SER A 92 -27.49 3.27 1.96
N GLN A 93 -26.77 4.39 1.93
CA GLN A 93 -27.35 5.73 2.13
C GLN A 93 -26.67 6.77 1.24
N ILE A 94 -27.44 7.71 0.71
CA ILE A 94 -26.90 8.90 0.03
C ILE A 94 -26.25 9.84 1.05
N ILE A 95 -25.03 10.31 0.76
CA ILE A 95 -24.33 11.30 1.56
C ILE A 95 -24.72 12.68 1.05
N THR A 96 -25.35 13.47 1.92
CA THR A 96 -25.59 14.90 1.72
C THR A 96 -24.47 15.70 2.37
N LYS A 97 -24.32 17.00 2.08
CA LYS A 97 -23.23 17.80 2.69
C LYS A 97 -23.40 17.88 4.20
N VAL A 98 -22.36 17.48 4.93
CA VAL A 98 -22.32 17.37 6.39
C VAL A 98 -21.32 18.37 6.96
N THR A 99 -21.68 19.09 8.02
CA THR A 99 -20.73 19.85 8.86
C THR A 99 -20.24 18.98 10.04
N ASP A 100 -19.10 19.30 10.66
CA ASP A 100 -18.53 18.51 11.77
C ASP A 100 -19.53 18.24 12.91
N ASP A 101 -20.27 19.25 13.36
CA ASP A 101 -21.29 19.12 14.41
C ASP A 101 -22.45 18.18 14.03
N GLN A 102 -22.67 17.96 12.73
CA GLN A 102 -23.71 17.08 12.22
C GLN A 102 -23.22 15.64 12.07
N GLN A 103 -21.92 15.35 12.08
CA GLN A 103 -21.39 14.00 11.87
C GLN A 103 -21.86 13.02 12.95
N MET A 104 -21.87 13.44 14.23
CA MET A 104 -22.31 12.60 15.35
C MET A 104 -23.83 12.42 15.39
N GLU A 105 -24.59 13.47 15.06
CA GLU A 105 -26.05 13.34 14.88
C GLU A 105 -26.36 12.43 13.70
N LEU A 106 -25.61 12.51 12.60
CA LEU A 106 -25.74 11.62 11.45
C LEU A 106 -25.30 10.19 11.73
N LEU A 107 -24.31 9.94 12.59
CA LEU A 107 -23.98 8.58 13.02
C LEU A 107 -25.16 7.98 13.81
N LYS A 108 -25.72 8.76 14.74
CA LYS A 108 -26.89 8.35 15.53
C LYS A 108 -28.13 8.21 14.65
N GLU A 109 -28.32 9.09 13.68
CA GLU A 109 -29.40 9.05 12.71
C GLU A 109 -29.21 7.88 11.76
N ALA A 110 -28.03 7.65 11.18
CA ALA A 110 -27.74 6.49 10.34
C ALA A 110 -28.04 5.17 11.06
N LEU A 111 -27.73 5.05 12.35
CA LEU A 111 -28.11 3.90 13.17
C LEU A 111 -29.62 3.83 13.47
N LYS A 112 -30.30 4.97 13.63
CA LYS A 112 -31.75 5.06 13.86
C LYS A 112 -32.60 4.92 12.60
N ASP A 113 -32.06 5.24 11.44
CA ASP A 113 -32.73 5.40 10.15
C ASP A 113 -32.31 4.29 9.16
N ALA A 114 -31.35 3.44 9.57
CA ALA A 114 -30.99 2.16 8.94
C ALA A 114 -32.21 1.27 8.62
N LYS A 115 -33.32 1.49 9.34
CA LYS A 115 -34.66 0.91 9.16
C LYS A 115 -35.11 0.79 7.70
N THR A 116 -34.88 1.81 6.87
CA THR A 116 -35.29 1.84 5.44
C THR A 116 -34.12 1.79 4.46
N LYS A 117 -32.90 1.79 4.99
CA LYS A 117 -31.62 1.91 4.27
C LYS A 117 -30.83 0.60 4.29
N THR A 118 -31.24 -0.37 5.10
CA THR A 118 -30.63 -1.70 5.21
C THR A 118 -31.44 -2.76 4.47
N LYS A 119 -30.74 -3.51 3.63
CA LYS A 119 -31.27 -4.67 2.92
C LYS A 119 -30.74 -5.96 3.53
N VAL A 120 -31.65 -6.92 3.75
CA VAL A 120 -31.35 -8.27 4.25
C VAL A 120 -31.50 -9.26 3.10
N LEU A 121 -30.54 -10.17 2.99
CA LEU A 121 -30.57 -11.22 1.98
C LEU A 121 -31.33 -12.44 2.49
N GLU A 122 -32.23 -12.97 1.68
CA GLU A 122 -32.97 -14.18 1.95
C GLU A 122 -32.79 -15.22 0.86
N LYS A 123 -32.80 -16.50 1.24
CA LYS A 123 -32.75 -17.66 0.34
C LYS A 123 -34.01 -18.49 0.48
N GLY A 124 -34.75 -18.71 -0.62
CA GLY A 124 -36.00 -19.47 -0.64
C GLY A 124 -36.80 -19.34 -1.94
N GLY A 125 -37.75 -20.25 -2.16
CA GLY A 125 -38.73 -20.20 -3.27
C GLY A 125 -40.07 -19.59 -2.83
N SER A 126 -41.01 -19.42 -3.78
CA SER A 126 -42.27 -18.65 -3.67
C SER A 126 -43.30 -19.08 -2.61
N GLU A 127 -42.94 -19.87 -1.59
CA GLU A 127 -43.81 -20.32 -0.50
C GLU A 127 -43.14 -20.18 0.87
N GLY A 128 -43.17 -18.97 1.44
CA GLY A 128 -43.28 -18.68 2.88
C GLY A 128 -42.14 -19.05 3.85
N ASN A 129 -41.13 -19.82 3.45
CA ASN A 129 -40.03 -20.26 4.33
C ASN A 129 -38.66 -19.75 3.85
N ASN A 130 -38.54 -18.44 3.67
CA ASN A 130 -37.27 -17.80 3.35
C ASN A 130 -36.31 -17.85 4.54
N LYS A 131 -35.07 -18.28 4.30
CA LYS A 131 -34.01 -18.28 5.31
C LYS A 131 -33.13 -17.05 5.14
N LYS A 132 -32.87 -16.32 6.23
CA LYS A 132 -31.87 -15.24 6.26
C LYS A 132 -30.50 -15.77 5.86
N VAL A 133 -29.76 -14.96 5.12
CA VAL A 133 -28.41 -15.23 4.65
C VAL A 133 -27.52 -14.09 5.12
N ASP A 134 -26.50 -14.43 5.87
CA ASP A 134 -25.51 -13.45 6.32
C ASP A 134 -24.63 -13.04 5.15
N VAL A 135 -24.45 -11.74 5.01
CA VAL A 135 -23.58 -11.11 4.02
C VAL A 135 -22.48 -10.31 4.71
N SER A 136 -21.27 -10.34 4.17
CA SER A 136 -20.15 -9.62 4.79
C SER A 136 -19.22 -8.97 3.78
N ARG A 137 -18.44 -8.01 4.29
CA ARG A 137 -17.37 -7.30 3.59
C ARG A 137 -17.80 -6.77 2.21
N PRO A 138 -18.83 -5.90 2.14
CA PRO A 138 -19.24 -5.32 0.88
C PRO A 138 -18.07 -4.62 0.21
N THR A 139 -17.81 -5.00 -1.03
CA THR A 139 -16.77 -4.42 -1.86
C THR A 139 -17.40 -3.87 -3.11
N THR A 140 -17.43 -2.56 -3.30
CA THR A 140 -18.23 -1.92 -4.35
C THR A 140 -17.39 -1.37 -5.50
N VAL A 141 -17.94 -1.33 -6.71
CA VAL A 141 -17.31 -0.73 -7.89
C VAL A 141 -18.37 -0.29 -8.90
N VAL A 142 -18.13 0.84 -9.57
CA VAL A 142 -19.07 1.42 -10.54
C VAL A 142 -18.62 1.11 -11.97
N LYS A 143 -19.56 0.66 -12.83
CA LYS A 143 -19.32 0.47 -14.27
C LYS A 143 -20.55 0.82 -15.08
N GLY A 144 -20.43 1.86 -15.90
CA GLY A 144 -21.55 2.39 -16.67
C GLY A 144 -22.58 2.98 -15.71
N ASN A 145 -23.84 2.56 -15.86
CA ASN A 145 -24.94 3.02 -15.01
C ASN A 145 -25.25 2.05 -13.86
N ASP A 146 -24.36 1.08 -13.62
CA ASP A 146 -24.56 0.01 -12.66
C ASP A 146 -23.48 0.06 -11.57
N ILE A 147 -23.92 -0.22 -10.35
CA ILE A 147 -23.08 -0.44 -9.18
C ILE A 147 -22.98 -1.95 -8.96
N TYR A 148 -21.76 -2.46 -8.91
CA TYR A 148 -21.48 -3.86 -8.59
C TYR A 148 -20.95 -3.97 -7.17
N MET A 149 -21.39 -4.97 -6.43
CA MET A 149 -20.94 -5.24 -5.08
C MET A 149 -20.63 -6.72 -4.91
N LEU A 150 -19.40 -7.03 -4.50
CA LEU A 150 -19.02 -8.36 -4.06
C LEU A 150 -19.26 -8.49 -2.55
N VAL A 151 -20.01 -9.50 -2.12
CA VAL A 151 -20.21 -9.83 -0.70
C VAL A 151 -19.90 -11.30 -0.44
N GLY A 152 -19.40 -11.59 0.75
CA GLY A 152 -19.50 -12.94 1.29
C GLY A 152 -20.97 -13.32 1.49
N ASN A 153 -21.30 -14.60 1.36
CA ASN A 153 -22.63 -15.15 1.59
C ASN A 153 -22.49 -16.43 2.43
N TYR A 154 -23.20 -16.46 3.55
CA TYR A 154 -23.19 -17.57 4.50
C TYR A 154 -24.63 -17.92 4.91
N SER A 155 -25.00 -19.19 4.80
CA SER A 155 -26.31 -19.68 5.27
C SER A 155 -26.15 -20.69 6.41
N GLY A 156 -26.75 -20.40 7.57
CA GLY A 156 -26.83 -21.29 8.74
C GLY A 156 -26.67 -20.54 10.07
N LYS A 157 -27.33 -20.99 11.15
CA LYS A 157 -27.18 -20.36 12.49
C LYS A 157 -25.75 -20.49 13.00
N GLY A 158 -25.10 -19.38 13.32
CA GLY A 158 -23.74 -19.35 13.87
C GLY A 158 -22.65 -19.74 12.87
N ALA A 159 -22.91 -19.54 11.57
CA ALA A 159 -21.99 -19.89 10.49
C ALA A 159 -20.81 -18.90 10.39
N THR A 160 -19.64 -19.32 10.83
CA THR A 160 -18.36 -18.76 10.35
C THR A 160 -17.81 -19.67 9.25
N CYS A 161 -17.03 -19.13 8.32
CA CYS A 161 -16.31 -19.90 7.30
C CYS A 161 -15.15 -20.76 7.85
N ASP A 162 -15.18 -21.11 9.14
CA ASP A 162 -14.13 -21.92 9.74
C ASP A 162 -14.28 -23.37 9.26
N ALA A 163 -13.25 -23.83 8.55
CA ALA A 163 -13.18 -25.16 7.94
C ALA A 163 -13.27 -26.34 8.94
N GLN A 164 -13.43 -26.08 10.23
CA GLN A 164 -13.40 -27.06 11.32
C GLN A 164 -14.77 -27.59 11.75
N LYS A 165 -15.90 -26.99 11.33
CA LYS A 165 -17.24 -27.50 11.66
C LYS A 165 -17.92 -28.06 10.43
N SER A 166 -17.80 -29.37 10.25
CA SER A 166 -18.52 -30.14 9.23
C SER A 166 -20.03 -30.13 9.52
N GLY A 167 -20.76 -29.27 8.83
CA GLY A 167 -22.21 -29.35 8.77
C GLY A 167 -22.79 -28.25 7.89
N ALA A 168 -23.25 -28.60 6.69
CA ALA A 168 -24.22 -27.87 5.84
C ALA A 168 -24.19 -26.32 5.76
N VAL A 169 -23.08 -25.65 6.09
CA VAL A 169 -22.93 -24.21 5.86
C VAL A 169 -22.55 -23.99 4.40
N GLU A 170 -23.45 -23.39 3.62
CA GLU A 170 -23.12 -22.93 2.28
C GLU A 170 -22.40 -21.58 2.38
N CYS A 171 -21.08 -21.61 2.29
CA CYS A 171 -20.25 -20.41 2.15
C CYS A 171 -19.98 -20.12 0.67
N GLY A 172 -19.90 -18.85 0.29
CA GLY A 172 -19.47 -18.45 -1.04
C GLY A 172 -19.42 -16.94 -1.24
N LEU A 173 -19.11 -16.55 -2.48
CA LEU A 173 -19.17 -15.16 -2.92
C LEU A 173 -20.44 -14.92 -3.72
N LEU A 174 -21.08 -13.77 -3.49
CA LEU A 174 -22.23 -13.30 -4.23
C LEU A 174 -21.88 -11.97 -4.90
N LEU A 175 -22.09 -11.90 -6.22
CA LEU A 175 -22.04 -10.65 -6.95
C LEU A 175 -23.45 -10.05 -6.97
N VAL A 176 -23.58 -8.82 -6.52
CA VAL A 176 -24.83 -8.07 -6.47
C VAL A 176 -24.72 -6.90 -7.45
N LYS A 177 -25.76 -6.72 -8.25
CA LYS A 177 -25.88 -5.61 -9.18
C LYS A 177 -27.00 -4.68 -8.71
N GLY A 178 -26.71 -3.39 -8.64
CA GLY A 178 -27.68 -2.37 -8.31
C GLY A 178 -27.59 -1.13 -9.19
N ASN A 179 -28.60 -0.28 -9.09
CA ASN A 179 -28.64 1.03 -9.75
C ASN A 179 -29.30 2.06 -8.82
N VAL A 180 -29.10 3.34 -9.14
CA VAL A 180 -29.73 4.43 -8.38
C VAL A 180 -31.16 4.62 -8.85
N SER A 181 -32.07 4.66 -7.89
CA SER A 181 -33.49 4.93 -8.18
C SER A 181 -33.71 6.38 -8.61
N THR A 182 -34.46 6.56 -9.69
CA THR A 182 -34.99 7.86 -10.09
C THR A 182 -36.23 8.14 -9.23
N GLY A 183 -36.08 8.91 -8.15
CA GLY A 183 -37.17 9.17 -7.22
C GLY A 183 -38.41 9.72 -7.93
N GLN A 184 -39.58 9.12 -7.69
CA GLN A 184 -40.85 9.82 -7.94
C GLN A 184 -40.97 10.98 -6.95
N SER A 185 -41.58 12.08 -7.39
CA SER A 185 -41.71 13.36 -6.69
C SER A 185 -41.88 13.20 -5.16
N GLY A 186 -40.78 13.38 -4.40
CA GLY A 186 -40.77 13.36 -2.93
C GLY A 186 -39.98 12.24 -2.24
N SER A 187 -39.48 11.20 -2.93
CA SER A 187 -38.65 10.15 -2.30
C SER A 187 -37.14 10.40 -2.43
N GLU A 188 -36.36 10.16 -1.37
CA GLU A 188 -34.89 10.21 -1.42
C GLU A 188 -34.31 9.19 -2.41
N LYS A 189 -33.23 9.59 -3.11
CA LYS A 189 -32.48 8.69 -4.00
C LYS A 189 -31.82 7.59 -3.17
N ARG A 190 -31.97 6.34 -3.60
CA ARG A 190 -31.35 5.16 -2.97
C ARG A 190 -30.82 4.18 -4.01
N ILE A 191 -29.85 3.37 -3.60
CA ILE A 191 -29.39 2.22 -4.36
C ILE A 191 -30.45 1.11 -4.28
N GLN A 192 -30.88 0.60 -5.43
CA GLN A 192 -31.73 -0.58 -5.53
C GLN A 192 -30.87 -1.77 -5.97
N TRP A 193 -30.73 -2.76 -5.08
CA TRP A 193 -30.07 -4.03 -5.38
C TRP A 193 -31.06 -4.97 -6.08
N ASN A 194 -30.79 -5.26 -7.35
CA ASN A 194 -31.77 -5.86 -8.26
C ASN A 194 -31.45 -7.32 -8.62
N GLU A 195 -30.17 -7.62 -8.86
CA GLU A 195 -29.72 -8.93 -9.33
C GLU A 195 -28.63 -9.47 -8.41
N SER A 196 -28.73 -10.76 -8.09
CA SER A 196 -27.78 -11.48 -7.24
C SER A 196 -27.34 -12.74 -7.96
N GLN A 197 -26.03 -12.83 -8.25
CA GLN A 197 -25.43 -13.98 -8.89
C GLN A 197 -24.45 -14.64 -7.93
N ARG A 198 -24.70 -15.91 -7.59
CA ARG A 198 -23.71 -16.72 -6.86
C ARG A 198 -22.51 -16.97 -7.77
N LEU A 199 -21.33 -16.64 -7.31
CA LEU A 199 -20.10 -16.96 -8.00
C LEU A 199 -19.76 -18.41 -7.68
N VAL A 200 -20.26 -19.32 -8.51
CA VAL A 200 -19.97 -20.76 -8.43
C VAL A 200 -18.78 -21.04 -9.32
N GLY A 201 -17.71 -21.55 -8.74
CA GLY A 201 -16.54 -21.98 -9.49
C GLY A 201 -15.53 -22.67 -8.60
N SER A 202 -14.85 -23.68 -9.14
CA SER A 202 -13.54 -24.05 -8.65
C SER A 202 -12.64 -22.84 -8.90
N PHE A 203 -12.44 -21.99 -7.88
CA PHE A 203 -11.35 -21.02 -7.87
C PHE A 203 -10.05 -21.80 -7.67
N SER A 204 -9.72 -22.65 -8.66
CA SER A 204 -8.51 -23.42 -8.69
C SER A 204 -7.39 -22.44 -9.00
N ALA A 205 -6.64 -22.04 -7.98
CA ALA A 205 -5.21 -21.96 -8.19
C ALA A 205 -4.79 -23.34 -8.74
N ASP A 206 -4.00 -23.39 -9.81
CA ASP A 206 -3.46 -24.65 -10.34
C ASP A 206 -2.85 -25.52 -9.21
N GLU A 207 -2.73 -26.83 -9.47
CA GLU A 207 -2.48 -28.04 -8.64
C GLU A 207 -1.50 -28.01 -7.43
N HIS A 208 -0.94 -26.88 -7.02
CA HIS A 208 0.17 -26.82 -6.07
C HIS A 208 -0.16 -26.27 -4.67
N GLU A 209 -1.27 -25.53 -4.48
CA GLU A 209 -1.62 -24.98 -3.15
C GLU A 209 -3.14 -25.01 -2.85
N PRO A 210 -3.59 -25.84 -1.89
CA PRO A 210 -5.01 -25.95 -1.55
C PRO A 210 -5.50 -24.73 -0.75
N LEU A 211 -6.25 -23.84 -1.40
CA LEU A 211 -7.04 -22.79 -0.75
C LEU A 211 -8.37 -23.35 -0.23
N THR A 212 -8.78 -23.00 0.98
CA THR A 212 -10.00 -23.56 1.60
C THR A 212 -11.12 -22.59 1.87
N GLN A 213 -10.81 -21.31 1.95
CA GLN A 213 -11.78 -20.25 2.20
C GLN A 213 -11.45 -19.10 1.26
N LEU A 214 -12.46 -18.50 0.65
CA LEU A 214 -12.34 -17.30 -0.18
C LEU A 214 -13.43 -16.32 0.25
N ILE A 215 -13.03 -15.13 0.68
CA ILE A 215 -13.93 -14.06 1.15
C ILE A 215 -13.58 -12.73 0.45
N GLY A 216 -14.51 -11.78 0.44
CA GLY A 216 -14.24 -10.43 -0.05
C GLY A 216 -13.23 -9.69 0.83
N GLY A 217 -12.46 -8.77 0.25
CA GLY A 217 -11.55 -7.89 1.01
C GLY A 217 -12.31 -6.83 1.80
N GLY A 218 -13.45 -6.36 1.27
CA GLY A 218 -14.20 -5.22 1.80
C GLY A 218 -13.75 -3.90 1.21
N GLY A 219 -14.58 -2.86 1.35
CA GLY A 219 -14.24 -1.50 0.91
C GLY A 219 -14.49 -1.29 -0.58
N SER A 220 -13.47 -0.87 -1.33
CA SER A 220 -13.62 -0.48 -2.75
C SER A 220 -12.93 -1.47 -3.69
N GLY A 221 -13.63 -1.85 -4.74
CA GLY A 221 -13.05 -2.46 -5.93
C GLY A 221 -12.63 -1.39 -6.94
N VAL A 222 -11.94 -1.81 -7.99
CA VAL A 222 -11.48 -0.89 -9.05
C VAL A 222 -12.01 -1.32 -10.42
N LYS A 223 -12.46 -0.34 -11.20
CA LYS A 223 -12.69 -0.49 -12.63
C LYS A 223 -11.45 0.04 -13.34
N THR A 224 -10.71 -0.85 -14.00
CA THR A 224 -9.50 -0.46 -14.72
C THR A 224 -9.84 0.38 -15.95
N THR A 225 -8.84 1.07 -16.49
CA THR A 225 -8.93 1.84 -17.74
C THR A 225 -9.41 0.95 -18.90
N GLY A 226 -9.06 -0.34 -18.89
CA GLY A 226 -9.53 -1.35 -19.84
C GLY A 226 -10.96 -1.84 -19.64
N GLY A 227 -11.69 -1.34 -18.63
CA GLY A 227 -13.06 -1.72 -18.31
C GLY A 227 -13.20 -3.04 -17.54
N THR A 228 -12.11 -3.60 -17.03
CA THR A 228 -12.11 -4.79 -16.17
C THR A 228 -12.53 -4.39 -14.76
N LEU A 229 -13.46 -5.13 -14.17
CA LEU A 229 -13.76 -5.04 -12.75
C LEU A 229 -12.78 -5.90 -11.97
N VAL A 230 -12.24 -5.36 -10.88
CA VAL A 230 -11.31 -6.04 -9.99
C VAL A 230 -11.78 -5.84 -8.56
N PHE A 231 -11.93 -6.95 -7.84
CA PHE A 231 -12.25 -6.96 -6.42
C PHE A 231 -11.09 -7.56 -5.62
N PRO A 232 -10.62 -6.89 -4.56
CA PRO A 232 -9.70 -7.50 -3.60
C PRO A 232 -10.43 -8.61 -2.84
N VAL A 233 -9.75 -9.74 -2.63
CA VAL A 233 -10.27 -10.91 -1.92
C VAL A 233 -9.21 -11.53 -1.01
N GLU A 234 -9.64 -12.22 0.03
CA GLU A 234 -8.75 -12.95 0.94
C GLU A 234 -9.03 -14.44 0.86
N ALA A 235 -7.99 -15.25 1.05
CA ALA A 235 -8.12 -16.69 1.16
C ALA A 235 -7.35 -17.29 2.33
N LYS A 236 -7.75 -18.49 2.74
CA LYS A 236 -6.96 -19.32 3.67
C LYS A 236 -6.16 -20.35 2.88
N LYS A 237 -4.85 -20.32 3.08
CA LYS A 237 -3.89 -21.29 2.54
C LYS A 237 -3.58 -22.34 3.59
N LYS A 238 -3.75 -23.61 3.24
CA LYS A 238 -3.34 -24.74 4.09
C LYS A 238 -1.84 -24.98 3.98
N GLU A 239 -1.19 -25.16 5.11
CA GLU A 239 0.19 -25.65 5.14
C GLU A 239 0.23 -27.17 4.91
N LYS A 240 1.31 -27.64 4.27
CA LYS A 240 1.46 -29.05 3.87
C LYS A 240 1.69 -30.00 5.07
N GLU A 241 2.20 -29.50 6.19
CA GLU A 241 2.64 -30.33 7.33
C GLU A 241 1.79 -30.16 8.60
N ASP A 242 1.19 -28.99 8.85
CA ASP A 242 0.29 -28.76 10.00
C ASP A 242 -1.11 -28.32 9.56
N LYS A 243 -2.11 -29.19 9.81
CA LYS A 243 -3.51 -28.94 9.44
C LYS A 243 -4.19 -27.85 10.28
N GLU A 244 -3.55 -27.36 11.33
CA GLU A 244 -4.10 -26.34 12.25
C GLU A 244 -3.64 -24.91 11.95
N ASN A 245 -2.55 -24.71 11.19
CA ASN A 245 -1.99 -23.37 10.93
C ASN A 245 -2.30 -22.89 9.50
N SER A 246 -3.55 -22.51 9.22
CA SER A 246 -3.89 -21.86 7.94
C SER A 246 -3.49 -20.38 7.95
N LYS A 247 -2.67 -19.94 6.99
CA LYS A 247 -2.30 -18.53 6.84
C LYS A 247 -3.28 -17.79 5.94
N THR A 248 -3.55 -16.52 6.27
CA THR A 248 -4.33 -15.63 5.40
C THR A 248 -3.47 -15.15 4.25
N VAL A 249 -4.02 -15.12 3.04
CA VAL A 249 -3.38 -14.60 1.84
C VAL A 249 -4.32 -13.63 1.13
N SER A 250 -3.75 -12.64 0.45
CA SER A 250 -4.49 -11.61 -0.30
C SER A 250 -4.36 -11.82 -1.80
N LEU A 251 -5.48 -11.72 -2.52
CA LEU A 251 -5.63 -12.00 -3.95
C LEU A 251 -6.60 -11.00 -4.58
N ILE A 252 -6.81 -11.12 -5.89
CA ILE A 252 -7.86 -10.39 -6.59
C ILE A 252 -8.79 -11.33 -7.37
N LEU A 253 -10.05 -10.94 -7.48
CA LEU A 253 -11.06 -11.54 -8.34
C LEU A 253 -11.44 -10.54 -9.43
N TYR A 254 -11.33 -10.92 -10.69
CA TYR A 254 -11.53 -9.98 -11.80
C TYR A 254 -12.40 -10.52 -12.93
N SER A 255 -13.07 -9.60 -13.64
CA SER A 255 -13.92 -9.91 -14.78
C SER A 255 -14.04 -8.76 -15.78
N THR A 256 -13.98 -9.07 -17.07
CA THR A 256 -14.22 -8.11 -18.16
C THR A 256 -15.71 -8.02 -18.54
N ASN A 257 -16.47 -9.09 -18.33
CA ASN A 257 -17.83 -9.28 -18.85
C ASN A 257 -18.90 -9.51 -17.76
N THR A 258 -18.49 -9.46 -16.49
CA THR A 258 -19.31 -9.70 -15.28
C THR A 258 -19.98 -11.07 -15.16
N LYS A 259 -19.83 -11.93 -16.17
CA LYS A 259 -20.42 -13.29 -16.22
C LYS A 259 -19.42 -14.36 -15.79
N SER A 260 -18.16 -14.20 -16.20
CA SER A 260 -17.06 -15.10 -15.88
C SER A 260 -16.03 -14.37 -15.03
N TRP A 261 -15.69 -14.94 -13.88
CA TRP A 261 -14.74 -14.37 -12.92
C TRP A 261 -13.49 -15.24 -12.83
N LYS A 262 -12.33 -14.60 -12.68
CA LYS A 262 -11.04 -15.25 -12.53
C LYS A 262 -10.39 -14.81 -11.24
N LEU A 263 -9.79 -15.76 -10.51
CA LEU A 263 -8.92 -15.48 -9.38
C LEU A 263 -7.49 -15.24 -9.90
N SER A 264 -6.74 -14.33 -9.28
CA SER A 264 -5.31 -14.16 -9.57
C SER A 264 -4.53 -15.44 -9.29
N LYS A 265 -3.43 -15.64 -10.03
CA LYS A 265 -2.66 -16.88 -10.00
C LYS A 265 -1.60 -16.88 -8.91
N GLU A 266 -0.75 -15.85 -8.88
CA GLU A 266 0.29 -15.75 -7.86
C GLU A 266 -0.31 -15.27 -6.54
N ILE A 267 0.05 -15.98 -5.47
CA ILE A 267 -0.21 -15.59 -4.09
C ILE A 267 1.04 -14.82 -3.62
N PRO A 268 0.95 -13.54 -3.21
CA PRO A 268 2.13 -12.75 -2.84
C PRO A 268 2.84 -13.27 -1.59
N ALA A 269 2.45 -12.80 -0.40
CA ALA A 269 3.00 -13.27 0.87
C ALA A 269 1.89 -13.83 1.77
N ASP A 270 2.26 -14.84 2.55
CA ASP A 270 1.41 -15.38 3.59
C ASP A 270 1.33 -14.41 4.79
N GLY A 271 0.24 -14.47 5.56
CA GLY A 271 0.03 -13.62 6.73
C GLY A 271 -0.37 -12.17 6.38
N CYS A 272 -0.91 -11.94 5.18
CA CYS A 272 -1.33 -10.62 4.71
C CYS A 272 -2.83 -10.61 4.39
N SER A 273 -3.55 -9.61 4.93
CA SER A 273 -5.01 -9.48 4.91
C SER A 273 -5.47 -8.06 4.60
N ASN A 274 -6.78 -7.85 4.54
CA ASN A 274 -7.46 -6.59 4.24
C ASN A 274 -6.91 -5.87 2.99
N PRO A 275 -6.85 -6.57 1.83
CA PRO A 275 -6.31 -5.99 0.61
C PRO A 275 -7.15 -4.80 0.13
N SER A 276 -6.46 -3.73 -0.24
CA SER A 276 -7.03 -2.58 -0.95
C SER A 276 -6.31 -2.45 -2.30
N VAL A 277 -7.05 -2.18 -3.38
CA VAL A 277 -6.49 -2.22 -4.74
C VAL A 277 -6.88 -0.98 -5.54
N VAL A 278 -5.91 -0.44 -6.28
CA VAL A 278 -6.10 0.67 -7.23
C VAL A 278 -5.39 0.35 -8.54
N GLU A 279 -5.75 1.08 -9.61
CA GLU A 279 -4.95 1.09 -10.85
C GLU A 279 -4.08 2.35 -10.86
N TRP A 280 -2.76 2.15 -10.96
CA TRP A 280 -1.80 3.23 -11.13
C TRP A 280 -1.80 3.73 -12.58
N GLU A 281 -2.16 5.00 -12.78
CA GLU A 281 -2.48 5.52 -14.11
C GLU A 281 -1.31 5.52 -15.09
N LYS A 282 -0.08 5.77 -14.58
CA LYS A 282 1.13 5.95 -15.39
C LYS A 282 1.51 4.68 -16.17
N ASP A 283 1.49 3.54 -15.49
CA ASP A 283 1.95 2.25 -16.04
C ASP A 283 0.83 1.20 -16.20
N LYS A 284 -0.42 1.57 -15.88
CA LYS A 284 -1.60 0.68 -15.95
C LYS A 284 -1.44 -0.61 -15.16
N LYS A 285 -0.70 -0.52 -14.05
CA LYS A 285 -0.50 -1.63 -13.11
C LYS A 285 -1.52 -1.55 -11.98
N LEU A 286 -1.92 -2.71 -11.48
CA LEU A 286 -2.61 -2.80 -10.21
C LEU A 286 -1.61 -2.61 -9.08
N ILE A 287 -1.99 -1.82 -8.09
CA ILE A 287 -1.27 -1.66 -6.82
C ILE A 287 -2.16 -2.23 -5.73
N MET A 288 -1.70 -3.26 -5.03
CA MET A 288 -2.42 -3.89 -3.93
C MET A 288 -1.68 -3.64 -2.61
N MET A 289 -2.33 -2.96 -1.67
CA MET A 289 -1.84 -2.76 -0.31
C MET A 289 -2.48 -3.76 0.63
N THR A 290 -1.69 -4.38 1.50
CA THR A 290 -2.14 -5.41 2.45
C THR A 290 -1.58 -5.13 3.84
N ALA A 291 -2.34 -5.48 4.88
CA ALA A 291 -1.87 -5.46 6.26
C ALA A 291 -1.33 -6.83 6.66
N CYS A 292 -0.09 -6.88 7.15
CA CYS A 292 0.62 -8.14 7.37
C CYS A 292 1.04 -8.35 8.82
N ASP A 293 1.19 -9.62 9.19
CA ASP A 293 1.52 -10.05 10.56
C ASP A 293 2.95 -9.69 10.99
N ASP A 294 3.82 -9.31 10.04
CA ASP A 294 5.17 -8.80 10.33
C ASP A 294 5.17 -7.35 10.87
N GLY A 295 4.00 -6.72 10.98
CA GLY A 295 3.82 -5.37 11.53
C GLY A 295 4.01 -4.25 10.53
N ARG A 296 4.16 -4.56 9.25
CA ARG A 296 4.20 -3.55 8.19
C ARG A 296 3.22 -3.89 7.07
N ARG A 297 2.63 -2.85 6.49
CA ARG A 297 1.83 -3.01 5.29
C ARG A 297 2.72 -3.32 4.10
N ARG A 298 2.43 -4.40 3.37
CA ARG A 298 3.12 -4.76 2.12
C ARG A 298 2.32 -4.30 0.92
N VAL A 299 3.01 -3.74 -0.06
CA VAL A 299 2.42 -3.21 -1.29
C VAL A 299 3.00 -3.99 -2.47
N TYR A 300 2.14 -4.42 -3.39
CA TYR A 300 2.51 -5.21 -4.56
C TYR A 300 2.02 -4.55 -5.84
N GLU A 301 2.83 -4.67 -6.89
CA GLU A 301 2.46 -4.26 -8.25
C GLU A 301 2.19 -5.46 -9.14
N SER A 302 1.21 -5.34 -10.04
CA SER A 302 0.97 -6.31 -11.10
C SER A 302 0.52 -5.64 -12.40
N GLY A 303 1.23 -5.94 -13.49
CA GLY A 303 0.85 -5.52 -14.86
C GLY A 303 0.00 -6.54 -15.61
N ASP A 304 -0.29 -7.69 -15.00
CA ASP A 304 -0.88 -8.87 -15.65
C ASP A 304 -2.07 -9.44 -14.88
N MET A 305 -2.76 -8.59 -14.11
CA MET A 305 -3.97 -8.94 -13.33
C MET A 305 -3.70 -10.06 -12.30
N GLY A 306 -2.56 -9.97 -11.62
CA GLY A 306 -2.13 -10.90 -10.59
C GLY A 306 -1.73 -12.28 -11.13
N TYR A 307 -1.32 -12.36 -12.40
CA TYR A 307 -0.60 -13.55 -12.86
C TYR A 307 0.78 -13.59 -12.21
N SER A 308 1.41 -12.42 -12.08
CA SER A 308 2.57 -12.19 -11.23
C SER A 308 2.41 -10.95 -10.35
N TRP A 309 3.00 -10.99 -9.16
CA TRP A 309 3.08 -9.88 -8.21
C TRP A 309 4.53 -9.58 -7.85
N THR A 310 4.89 -8.30 -7.88
CA THR A 310 6.20 -7.82 -7.40
C THR A 310 5.99 -6.93 -6.19
N GLU A 311 6.66 -7.24 -5.06
CA GLU A 311 6.62 -6.35 -3.89
C GLU A 311 7.29 -5.00 -4.24
N ALA A 312 6.60 -3.89 -3.97
CA ALA A 312 7.00 -2.54 -4.30
C ALA A 312 8.07 -1.99 -3.33
N LEU A 313 9.16 -2.74 -3.16
CA LEU A 313 10.23 -2.48 -2.19
C LEU A 313 10.99 -1.16 -2.45
N GLY A 314 10.98 -0.67 -3.68
CA GLY A 314 11.61 0.59 -4.07
C GLY A 314 10.73 1.83 -3.84
N THR A 315 9.47 1.66 -3.43
CA THR A 315 8.53 2.78 -3.29
C THR A 315 7.71 2.66 -2.00
N LEU A 316 6.62 1.89 -2.01
CA LEU A 316 5.56 1.97 -1.01
C LEU A 316 5.53 0.79 -0.04
N SER A 317 6.13 -0.35 -0.39
CA SER A 317 6.06 -1.52 0.48
C SER A 317 6.84 -1.28 1.76
N ARG A 318 6.25 -1.69 2.88
CA ARG A 318 6.84 -1.59 4.22
C ARG A 318 7.04 -0.15 4.71
N VAL A 319 6.45 0.84 4.04
CA VAL A 319 6.44 2.23 4.51
C VAL A 319 5.60 2.34 5.77
N TRP A 320 4.33 1.94 5.71
CA TRP A 320 3.39 2.12 6.82
C TRP A 320 3.40 0.94 7.78
N GLY A 321 3.45 1.25 9.08
CA GLY A 321 3.30 0.25 10.12
C GLY A 321 1.85 -0.21 10.29
N ASN A 322 1.68 -1.31 11.00
CA ASN A 322 0.40 -1.70 11.59
C ASN A 322 0.62 -2.13 13.04
N LYS A 323 -0.45 -2.13 13.83
CA LYS A 323 -0.42 -2.60 15.21
C LYS A 323 0.13 -4.03 15.27
N GLN A 324 0.91 -4.30 16.30
CA GLN A 324 1.52 -5.61 16.57
C GLN A 324 1.01 -6.16 17.90
N GLY A 325 0.88 -7.48 18.01
CA GLY A 325 0.45 -8.17 19.23
C GLY A 325 -0.54 -9.30 18.97
N GLU A 326 -0.72 -10.17 19.96
CA GLU A 326 -1.70 -11.25 19.90
C GLU A 326 -3.13 -10.67 19.90
N GLY A 327 -3.97 -11.13 18.96
CA GLY A 327 -5.36 -10.68 18.85
C GLY A 327 -5.55 -9.32 18.15
N VAL A 328 -4.50 -8.74 17.56
CA VAL A 328 -4.61 -7.50 16.78
C VAL A 328 -5.50 -7.72 15.55
N LYS A 329 -6.45 -6.79 15.36
CA LYS A 329 -7.29 -6.73 14.16
C LYS A 329 -6.66 -5.77 13.16
N HIS A 330 -6.28 -6.30 12.00
CA HIS A 330 -5.92 -5.49 10.84
C HIS A 330 -7.16 -4.86 10.22
N VAL A 331 -7.01 -3.66 9.66
CA VAL A 331 -8.10 -2.94 8.97
C VAL A 331 -7.72 -2.50 7.57
N GLY A 332 -8.75 -2.48 6.71
CA GLY A 332 -8.66 -2.01 5.33
C GLY A 332 -8.47 -0.50 5.26
N SER A 333 -7.79 -0.06 4.20
CA SER A 333 -7.49 1.35 3.94
C SER A 333 -8.44 1.93 2.91
N GLY A 334 -8.82 3.20 3.08
CA GLY A 334 -9.27 3.99 1.95
C GLY A 334 -8.08 4.19 1.02
N PHE A 335 -8.15 3.69 -0.20
CA PHE A 335 -7.04 3.76 -1.15
C PHE A 335 -7.58 4.07 -2.53
N ILE A 336 -7.20 5.24 -3.06
CA ILE A 336 -7.64 5.71 -4.38
C ILE A 336 -6.47 6.28 -5.18
N THR A 337 -6.63 6.29 -6.50
CA THR A 337 -5.83 7.12 -7.41
C THR A 337 -6.66 8.31 -7.88
N ALA A 338 -6.00 9.45 -8.07
CA ALA A 338 -6.64 10.67 -8.52
C ALA A 338 -5.64 11.53 -9.32
N THR A 339 -6.18 12.37 -10.21
CA THR A 339 -5.46 13.53 -10.77
C THR A 339 -6.16 14.77 -10.22
N ILE A 340 -5.47 15.55 -9.40
CA ILE A 340 -6.06 16.71 -8.72
C ILE A 340 -6.08 17.90 -9.68
N ASP A 341 -7.26 18.48 -9.90
CA ASP A 341 -7.44 19.53 -10.91
C ASP A 341 -6.72 20.82 -10.51
N GLY A 342 -6.14 21.49 -11.51
CA GLY A 342 -5.67 22.88 -11.36
C GLY A 342 -4.33 23.08 -10.64
N VAL A 343 -3.57 22.03 -10.33
CA VAL A 343 -2.26 22.15 -9.66
C VAL A 343 -1.12 21.59 -10.51
N ASP A 344 -1.06 20.26 -10.60
CA ASP A 344 -0.07 19.52 -11.35
C ASP A 344 -0.82 18.33 -11.95
N ASN A 345 -0.70 18.09 -13.26
CA ASN A 345 -1.38 16.99 -13.96
C ASN A 345 -0.77 15.62 -13.60
N ARG A 346 -0.09 15.53 -12.45
CA ARG A 346 0.48 14.29 -11.95
C ARG A 346 -0.62 13.46 -11.31
N SER A 347 -0.64 12.19 -11.67
CA SER A 347 -1.43 11.19 -10.97
C SER A 347 -0.86 10.98 -9.57
N VAL A 348 -1.73 10.87 -8.58
CA VAL A 348 -1.38 10.64 -7.18
C VAL A 348 -2.20 9.49 -6.61
N MET A 349 -1.72 8.97 -5.50
CA MET A 349 -2.40 8.04 -4.62
C MET A 349 -2.72 8.75 -3.30
N LEU A 350 -3.96 8.61 -2.85
CA LEU A 350 -4.41 9.05 -1.53
C LEU A 350 -4.75 7.81 -0.71
N VAL A 351 -4.25 7.77 0.53
CA VAL A 351 -4.44 6.61 1.42
C VAL A 351 -4.87 7.07 2.80
N THR A 352 -5.88 6.45 3.38
CA THR A 352 -6.22 6.61 4.80
C THR A 352 -5.73 5.42 5.62
N LEU A 353 -4.93 5.68 6.65
CA LEU A 353 -4.30 4.66 7.49
C LEU A 353 -4.25 5.08 8.95
N PRO A 354 -4.50 4.15 9.90
CA PRO A 354 -4.25 4.41 11.31
C PRO A 354 -2.76 4.66 11.58
N VAL A 355 -2.46 5.69 12.36
CA VAL A 355 -1.15 6.04 12.91
C VAL A 355 -1.21 5.86 14.42
N TYR A 356 -0.32 5.05 14.99
CA TYR A 356 -0.37 4.72 16.42
C TYR A 356 0.44 5.72 17.24
N VAL A 357 -0.25 6.42 18.13
CA VAL A 357 0.36 7.38 19.05
C VAL A 357 0.70 6.65 20.35
N LYS A 358 1.99 6.51 20.64
CA LYS A 358 2.43 6.01 21.95
C LYS A 358 2.22 7.11 22.99
N LYS A 359 1.45 6.84 24.04
CA LYS A 359 1.43 7.69 25.22
C LYS A 359 2.57 7.29 26.14
N ASP A 360 3.46 8.24 26.42
CA ASP A 360 4.37 8.15 27.56
C ASP A 360 3.54 8.39 28.84
N VAL A 361 2.93 7.34 29.38
CA VAL A 361 2.31 7.39 30.71
C VAL A 361 2.87 6.25 31.53
N ASP A 362 3.36 6.61 32.71
CA ASP A 362 3.95 5.72 33.70
C ASP A 362 3.07 4.50 34.00
N GLY A 363 3.51 3.32 33.56
CA GLY A 363 3.30 2.09 34.30
C GLY A 363 2.03 1.26 34.05
N GLU A 364 1.20 1.52 33.04
CA GLU A 364 0.10 0.61 32.69
C GLU A 364 0.05 0.26 31.18
N ASN A 365 -0.23 -1.01 30.89
CA ASN A 365 -0.41 -1.58 29.56
C ASN A 365 -1.69 -1.05 28.88
N GLU A 366 -1.77 0.25 28.58
CA GLU A 366 -2.81 0.76 27.70
C GLU A 366 -2.48 0.40 26.25
N ASN A 367 -3.47 -0.13 25.52
CA ASN A 367 -3.34 -0.34 24.08
C ASN A 367 -3.05 1.03 23.41
N PRO A 368 -2.09 1.10 22.46
CA PRO A 368 -1.79 2.35 21.78
C PRO A 368 -3.06 2.84 21.06
N LYS A 369 -3.43 4.09 21.32
CA LYS A 369 -4.49 4.79 20.58
C LYS A 369 -3.99 5.05 19.17
N SER A 370 -4.90 5.02 18.20
CA SER A 370 -4.59 5.47 16.85
C SER A 370 -5.47 6.63 16.41
N GLU A 371 -4.92 7.36 15.45
CA GLU A 371 -5.63 8.36 14.66
C GLU A 371 -5.57 7.93 13.20
N LEU A 372 -6.68 8.07 12.48
CA LEU A 372 -6.73 7.87 11.04
C LEU A 372 -6.14 9.09 10.35
N HIS A 373 -5.06 8.90 9.59
CA HIS A 373 -4.37 9.94 8.84
C HIS A 373 -4.63 9.81 7.34
N LEU A 374 -4.61 10.94 6.63
CA LEU A 374 -4.55 11.01 5.18
C LEU A 374 -3.09 11.13 4.71
N TRP A 375 -2.70 10.23 3.81
CA TRP A 375 -1.38 10.19 3.19
C TRP A 375 -1.48 10.50 1.70
N LEU A 376 -0.51 11.26 1.18
CA LEU A 376 -0.36 11.60 -0.23
C LEU A 376 0.93 11.01 -0.79
N THR A 377 0.86 10.38 -1.96
CA THR A 377 2.05 9.92 -2.68
C THR A 377 1.89 9.94 -4.21
N ASP A 378 2.96 10.25 -4.94
CA ASP A 378 3.05 10.09 -6.41
C ASP A 378 3.85 8.84 -6.82
N ASN A 379 3.92 7.84 -5.93
CA ASN A 379 4.80 6.66 -6.01
C ASN A 379 6.31 6.98 -5.90
N THR A 380 6.66 8.22 -5.53
CA THR A 380 8.04 8.64 -5.25
C THR A 380 8.10 9.38 -3.91
N HIS A 381 7.41 10.51 -3.82
CA HIS A 381 7.28 11.31 -2.62
C HIS A 381 6.14 10.78 -1.75
N ILE A 382 6.27 10.88 -0.42
CA ILE A 382 5.25 10.49 0.54
C ILE A 382 5.14 11.59 1.59
N VAL A 383 3.94 12.10 1.83
CA VAL A 383 3.67 13.13 2.83
C VAL A 383 2.46 12.72 3.66
N ASP A 384 2.58 12.85 4.97
CA ASP A 384 1.44 12.80 5.90
C ASP A 384 0.73 14.15 5.85
N ILE A 385 -0.50 14.17 5.34
CA ILE A 385 -1.31 15.40 5.28
C ILE A 385 -1.85 15.73 6.69
N GLY A 386 -2.02 14.71 7.53
CA GLY A 386 -2.46 14.85 8.90
C GLY A 386 -3.65 13.96 9.24
N SER A 387 -4.03 14.05 10.51
CA SER A 387 -5.16 13.33 11.10
C SER A 387 -6.50 13.85 10.57
N ILE A 388 -7.39 12.92 10.22
CA ILE A 388 -8.76 13.19 9.76
C ILE A 388 -9.82 12.66 10.73
N SER A 389 -9.38 12.17 11.90
CA SER A 389 -10.20 11.58 12.95
C SER A 389 -9.82 12.16 14.31
N SER A 390 -10.67 12.04 15.32
CA SER A 390 -10.30 12.46 16.68
C SER A 390 -9.45 11.41 17.40
N GLU A 391 -8.64 11.85 18.38
CA GLU A 391 -7.80 10.98 19.22
C GLU A 391 -8.62 9.85 19.90
N GLY A 392 -8.22 8.60 19.69
CA GLY A 392 -8.87 7.43 20.30
C GLY A 392 -9.96 6.79 19.45
N GLU A 393 -10.08 7.17 18.17
CA GLU A 393 -10.85 6.46 17.15
C GLU A 393 -10.05 5.23 16.65
N ASP A 394 -9.90 4.23 17.55
CA ASP A 394 -9.05 3.05 17.37
C ASP A 394 -9.32 2.27 16.07
N ASP A 395 -8.25 2.01 15.30
CA ASP A 395 -8.17 0.95 14.27
C ASP A 395 -9.36 0.92 13.31
N ALA A 396 -9.70 2.07 12.71
CA ALA A 396 -10.87 2.21 11.84
C ALA A 396 -10.60 1.76 10.39
N ALA A 397 -11.43 0.84 9.88
CA ALA A 397 -11.52 0.63 8.43
C ALA A 397 -12.10 1.88 7.77
N SER A 398 -11.62 2.21 6.57
CA SER A 398 -12.00 3.44 5.88
C SER A 398 -12.16 3.26 4.37
N SER A 399 -12.84 4.21 3.75
CA SER A 399 -12.99 4.35 2.30
C SER A 399 -12.79 5.82 1.93
N LEU A 400 -12.18 6.06 0.77
CA LEU A 400 -11.93 7.38 0.21
C LEU A 400 -12.65 7.52 -1.12
N LEU A 401 -13.11 8.73 -1.42
CA LEU A 401 -13.63 9.11 -2.71
C LEU A 401 -13.16 10.52 -3.05
N TYR A 402 -12.50 10.66 -4.20
CA TYR A 402 -12.27 11.94 -4.84
C TYR A 402 -13.20 12.03 -6.06
N LYS A 403 -13.95 13.13 -6.15
CA LYS A 403 -14.73 13.43 -7.35
C LYS A 403 -14.40 14.83 -7.85
N SER A 404 -14.29 14.96 -9.17
CA SER A 404 -14.22 16.25 -9.85
C SER A 404 -15.34 16.34 -10.87
N THR A 405 -16.12 17.42 -10.76
CA THR A 405 -17.20 17.72 -11.71
C THR A 405 -16.71 18.74 -12.74
N SER A 406 -16.26 18.27 -13.92
CA SER A 406 -16.10 19.14 -15.09
C SER A 406 -17.46 19.35 -15.77
N GLY A 407 -18.15 20.44 -15.43
CA GLY A 407 -19.41 20.81 -16.06
C GLY A 407 -19.22 21.04 -17.57
N THR A 408 -19.96 20.31 -18.41
CA THR A 408 -19.99 20.51 -19.88
C THR A 408 -20.80 21.73 -20.32
N GLY A 409 -21.18 22.63 -19.41
CA GLY A 409 -21.90 23.85 -19.75
C GLY A 409 -21.92 24.81 -18.57
N ASN A 410 -21.35 25.99 -18.79
CA ASN A 410 -21.17 27.12 -17.88
C ASN A 410 -19.95 27.02 -16.94
N LYS A 411 -19.10 28.05 -17.02
CA LYS A 411 -17.85 28.26 -16.25
C LYS A 411 -18.09 28.53 -14.75
N GLU A 412 -19.15 28.00 -14.17
CA GLU A 412 -19.43 28.16 -12.74
C GLU A 412 -18.94 26.91 -11.99
N GLU A 413 -17.72 27.04 -11.48
CA GLU A 413 -17.06 26.24 -10.44
C GLU A 413 -16.97 24.72 -10.69
N ASN A 414 -15.80 24.28 -11.17
CA ASN A 414 -15.36 22.90 -10.95
C ASN A 414 -15.39 22.65 -9.44
N LYS A 415 -16.31 21.81 -8.97
CA LYS A 415 -16.37 21.43 -7.55
C LYS A 415 -15.65 20.10 -7.41
N GLU A 416 -14.47 20.19 -6.83
CA GLU A 416 -13.71 19.06 -6.34
C GLU A 416 -14.13 18.76 -4.91
N GLU A 417 -14.39 17.49 -4.61
CA GLU A 417 -14.72 17.05 -3.27
C GLU A 417 -13.90 15.79 -2.94
N LEU A 418 -13.18 15.83 -1.83
CA LEU A 418 -12.55 14.67 -1.22
C LEU A 418 -13.36 14.27 0.02
N ILE A 419 -13.76 13.02 0.10
CA ILE A 419 -14.62 12.49 1.16
C ILE A 419 -13.98 11.23 1.72
N ALA A 420 -13.91 11.14 3.05
CA ALA A 420 -13.62 9.90 3.75
C ALA A 420 -14.88 9.35 4.41
N LEU A 421 -14.99 8.03 4.48
CA LEU A 421 -15.99 7.32 5.27
C LEU A 421 -15.24 6.31 6.12
N TYR A 422 -15.34 6.40 7.44
CA TYR A 422 -14.58 5.54 8.33
C TYR A 422 -15.39 5.05 9.52
N GLU A 423 -14.98 3.92 10.09
CA GLU A 423 -15.62 3.34 11.28
C GLU A 423 -15.34 4.17 12.53
N LYS A 424 -16.38 4.47 13.31
CA LYS A 424 -16.29 5.22 14.56
C LYS A 424 -17.08 4.52 15.65
N LYS A 425 -16.47 4.36 16.82
CA LYS A 425 -17.14 3.86 18.03
C LYS A 425 -17.89 5.01 18.71
N ALA A 426 -19.10 4.75 19.19
CA ALA A 426 -19.84 5.68 20.03
C ALA A 426 -19.41 5.55 21.49
N ASP A 427 -19.30 6.68 22.19
CA ASP A 427 -19.07 6.72 23.64
C ASP A 427 -20.34 6.30 24.42
N GLY A 428 -20.25 5.33 25.34
CA GLY A 428 -21.37 4.89 26.19
C GLY A 428 -21.17 3.53 26.87
N GLU A 429 -22.12 3.13 27.74
CA GLU A 429 -22.10 1.85 28.49
C GLU A 429 -22.17 0.61 27.58
N THR A 430 -22.74 0.75 26.38
CA THR A 430 -22.71 -0.24 25.29
C THR A 430 -22.23 0.47 24.00
N PRO A 431 -20.93 0.41 23.67
CA PRO A 431 -20.41 1.13 22.51
C PRO A 431 -20.94 0.51 21.22
N SER A 432 -21.91 1.17 20.57
CA SER A 432 -22.28 0.86 19.19
C SER A 432 -21.20 1.40 18.25
N SER A 433 -20.88 0.65 17.20
CA SER A 433 -19.92 1.10 16.17
C SER A 433 -20.69 1.53 14.93
N GLY A 434 -20.39 2.69 14.37
CA GLY A 434 -21.03 3.18 13.15
C GLY A 434 -19.99 3.61 12.11
N VAL A 435 -20.45 4.19 11.00
CA VAL A 435 -19.59 4.79 9.99
C VAL A 435 -19.92 6.28 9.85
N VAL A 436 -18.89 7.13 9.75
CA VAL A 436 -19.05 8.59 9.64
C VAL A 436 -18.45 9.11 8.34
N PRO A 437 -19.21 9.92 7.56
CA PRO A 437 -18.65 10.64 6.44
C PRO A 437 -18.00 11.94 6.91
N VAL A 438 -16.82 12.25 6.36
CA VAL A 438 -16.09 13.49 6.61
C VAL A 438 -15.70 14.13 5.29
N SER A 439 -15.98 15.43 5.15
CA SER A 439 -15.51 16.23 4.01
C SER A 439 -14.10 16.71 4.27
N LEU A 440 -13.16 16.28 3.43
CA LEU A 440 -11.75 16.58 3.57
C LEU A 440 -11.36 17.84 2.78
N THR A 441 -12.11 18.92 2.98
CA THR A 441 -11.93 20.16 2.21
C THR A 441 -10.61 20.85 2.57
N ALA A 442 -10.26 20.91 3.86
CA ALA A 442 -9.02 21.55 4.31
C ALA A 442 -7.79 20.73 3.90
N GLU A 443 -7.89 19.42 4.02
CA GLU A 443 -6.87 18.45 3.64
C GLU A 443 -6.66 18.44 2.13
N LEU A 444 -7.73 18.55 1.33
CA LEU A 444 -7.61 18.68 -0.13
C LEU A 444 -6.86 19.96 -0.52
N GLU A 445 -7.10 21.09 0.16
CA GLU A 445 -6.33 22.31 -0.06
C GLU A 445 -4.86 22.17 0.36
N GLU A 446 -4.57 21.38 1.40
CA GLU A 446 -3.19 21.05 1.77
C GLU A 446 -2.52 20.14 0.74
N VAL A 447 -3.21 19.11 0.24
CA VAL A 447 -2.76 18.28 -0.88
C VAL A 447 -2.37 19.15 -2.07
N LYS A 448 -3.20 20.14 -2.44
CA LYS A 448 -2.89 21.09 -3.53
C LYS A 448 -1.62 21.90 -3.26
N LYS A 449 -1.39 22.36 -2.02
CA LYS A 449 -0.15 23.07 -1.65
C LYS A 449 1.08 22.17 -1.74
N VAL A 450 0.98 20.93 -1.28
CA VAL A 450 2.06 19.94 -1.37
C VAL A 450 2.42 19.66 -2.83
N LEU A 451 1.43 19.40 -3.68
CA LEU A 451 1.65 19.16 -5.12
C LEU A 451 2.29 20.35 -5.83
N LYS A 452 1.85 21.57 -5.49
CA LYS A 452 2.49 22.79 -5.99
C LYS A 452 3.95 22.88 -5.56
N THR A 453 4.23 22.55 -4.30
CA THR A 453 5.59 22.55 -3.75
C THR A 453 6.47 21.53 -4.47
N TRP A 454 6.01 20.30 -4.67
CA TRP A 454 6.75 19.27 -5.42
C TRP A 454 7.13 19.74 -6.83
N LYS A 455 6.18 20.35 -7.55
CA LYS A 455 6.43 20.92 -8.88
C LYS A 455 7.48 22.03 -8.85
N GLU A 456 7.40 22.95 -7.90
CA GLU A 456 8.39 24.03 -7.75
C GLU A 456 9.78 23.47 -7.39
N VAL A 457 9.85 22.40 -6.61
CA VAL A 457 11.11 21.72 -6.27
C VAL A 457 11.69 21.01 -7.49
N ASP A 458 10.87 20.28 -8.27
CA ASP A 458 11.28 19.65 -9.53
C ASP A 458 11.87 20.68 -10.51
N GLU A 459 11.24 21.86 -10.63
CA GLU A 459 11.71 22.98 -11.45
C GLU A 459 13.02 23.60 -10.92
N ARG A 460 13.32 23.51 -9.62
CA ARG A 460 14.60 23.95 -9.05
C ARG A 460 15.68 22.91 -9.28
N VAL A 461 15.39 21.64 -9.03
CA VAL A 461 16.34 20.53 -9.20
C VAL A 461 16.77 20.39 -10.65
N SER A 462 15.84 20.53 -11.60
CA SER A 462 16.16 20.48 -13.04
C SER A 462 17.11 21.58 -13.51
N LYS A 463 17.31 22.64 -12.71
CA LYS A 463 18.31 23.69 -12.96
C LYS A 463 19.66 23.41 -12.28
N LEU A 464 19.74 22.40 -11.40
CA LEU A 464 20.99 21.99 -10.78
C LEU A 464 21.85 21.24 -11.78
N CYS A 465 23.14 21.56 -11.75
CA CYS A 465 24.12 21.01 -12.68
C CYS A 465 24.97 19.94 -12.03
N PHE A 466 25.17 18.84 -12.76
CA PHE A 466 26.24 17.92 -12.46
C PHE A 466 27.56 18.54 -12.91
N SER A 467 28.37 19.04 -11.98
CA SER A 467 29.67 19.60 -12.33
C SER A 467 30.66 18.47 -12.67
N SER A 468 30.90 18.25 -13.97
CA SER A 468 32.05 17.48 -14.45
C SER A 468 33.34 18.30 -14.28
N ILE A 469 34.43 17.67 -13.86
CA ILE A 469 35.77 18.30 -13.82
C ILE A 469 36.34 18.59 -15.22
N ALA A 470 35.66 18.20 -16.31
CA ALA A 470 36.19 18.34 -17.66
C ALA A 470 36.13 19.79 -18.20
N ALA A 471 37.04 20.64 -17.71
CA ALA A 471 37.95 21.49 -18.49
C ALA A 471 38.35 22.72 -17.66
N GLU A 472 39.57 22.70 -17.10
CA GLU A 472 40.30 23.95 -16.92
C GLU A 472 40.44 24.59 -18.32
N GLY A 473 39.57 25.55 -18.66
CA GLY A 473 39.71 26.35 -19.88
C GLY A 473 38.45 26.73 -20.65
N THR A 474 37.25 26.22 -20.33
CA THR A 474 36.01 26.66 -21.00
C THR A 474 35.24 27.70 -20.19
N SER A 475 34.71 28.71 -20.87
CA SER A 475 33.90 29.81 -20.31
C SER A 475 32.81 29.29 -19.35
N PRO A 476 32.52 29.97 -18.22
CA PRO A 476 31.53 29.54 -17.22
C PRO A 476 30.10 29.35 -17.77
N GLU A 477 29.81 29.79 -18.99
CA GLU A 477 28.50 29.66 -19.63
C GLU A 477 28.16 28.23 -20.11
N ASN A 478 29.14 27.31 -20.22
CA ASN A 478 28.93 25.94 -20.75
C ASN A 478 29.35 24.81 -19.78
N ALA A 479 29.47 25.09 -18.47
CA ALA A 479 29.98 24.10 -17.48
C ALA A 479 28.95 23.02 -17.05
N CYS A 480 27.72 23.08 -17.54
CA CYS A 480 26.64 22.16 -17.20
C CYS A 480 26.38 21.22 -18.38
N SER A 481 26.94 20.00 -18.35
CA SER A 481 26.69 19.04 -19.44
C SER A 481 25.31 18.38 -19.33
N THR A 482 24.82 18.16 -18.10
CA THR A 482 23.61 17.35 -17.84
C THR A 482 22.91 17.85 -16.56
N ALA A 483 21.59 18.04 -16.65
CA ALA A 483 20.74 18.38 -15.51
C ALA A 483 20.58 17.19 -14.56
N MET A 484 20.38 17.46 -13.26
CA MET A 484 20.03 16.41 -12.31
C MET A 484 18.67 15.79 -12.66
N PRO A 485 18.55 14.44 -12.72
CA PRO A 485 17.26 13.81 -13.00
C PRO A 485 16.30 14.04 -11.84
N THR A 486 15.02 14.28 -12.10
CA THR A 486 13.97 14.29 -11.06
C THR A 486 13.31 12.92 -10.90
N ALA A 487 13.44 12.04 -11.90
CA ALA A 487 12.90 10.69 -11.83
C ALA A 487 13.50 9.92 -10.65
N GLY A 488 12.66 9.45 -9.73
CA GLY A 488 13.07 8.72 -8.54
C GLY A 488 13.80 9.56 -7.49
N LEU A 489 13.83 10.89 -7.62
CA LEU A 489 14.28 11.78 -6.56
C LEU A 489 13.18 11.84 -5.51
N VAL A 490 13.49 11.48 -4.27
CA VAL A 490 12.51 11.39 -3.16
C VAL A 490 12.69 12.49 -2.13
N GLY A 491 13.93 12.92 -1.88
CA GLY A 491 14.22 13.92 -0.87
C GLY A 491 15.32 14.87 -1.32
N PHE A 492 15.22 16.12 -0.87
CA PHE A 492 16.18 17.18 -1.21
C PHE A 492 16.42 18.10 -0.02
N LEU A 493 17.64 18.11 0.52
CA LEU A 493 18.06 19.05 1.56
C LEU A 493 18.91 20.17 0.93
N SER A 494 18.41 21.41 1.00
CA SER A 494 19.05 22.57 0.40
C SER A 494 19.01 23.77 1.35
N SER A 495 18.42 24.89 0.95
CA SER A 495 18.45 26.15 1.69
C SER A 495 17.64 26.12 3.01
N ASN A 496 16.69 25.21 3.17
CA ASN A 496 15.72 25.28 4.24
C ASN A 496 16.22 24.69 5.57
N PHE A 497 17.13 25.40 6.24
CA PHE A 497 17.64 25.05 7.56
C PHE A 497 17.17 26.05 8.63
N SER A 498 16.63 25.55 9.75
CA SER A 498 16.18 26.36 10.89
C SER A 498 16.39 25.62 12.20
N LYS A 499 16.95 26.30 13.21
CA LYS A 499 17.33 25.70 14.51
C LYS A 499 18.26 24.50 14.31
N ASN A 500 17.78 23.29 14.56
CA ASN A 500 18.47 22.02 14.37
C ASN A 500 17.76 21.14 13.30
N THR A 501 16.85 21.69 12.51
CA THR A 501 16.09 20.96 11.50
C THR A 501 16.52 21.42 10.12
N TRP A 502 17.05 20.49 9.32
CA TRP A 502 17.27 20.68 7.90
C TRP A 502 16.08 20.07 7.16
N MET A 503 15.20 20.95 6.69
CA MET A 503 13.92 20.55 6.13
C MET A 503 14.08 20.00 4.72
N ASP A 504 13.35 18.92 4.45
CA ASP A 504 13.22 18.37 3.12
C ASP A 504 12.33 19.27 2.26
N GLU A 505 12.87 19.67 1.12
CA GLU A 505 12.22 20.59 0.19
C GLU A 505 10.98 19.94 -0.46
N TYR A 506 10.91 18.59 -0.50
CA TYR A 506 9.71 17.84 -0.91
C TYR A 506 8.72 17.56 0.24
N LEU A 507 8.96 18.11 1.43
CA LEU A 507 8.10 17.98 2.62
C LEU A 507 8.01 16.53 3.16
N GLY A 508 8.89 15.63 2.73
CA GLY A 508 8.93 14.25 3.20
C GLY A 508 9.55 14.16 4.60
N VAL A 509 10.81 13.75 4.66
CA VAL A 509 11.47 13.47 5.94
C VAL A 509 12.54 14.53 6.21
N ASN A 510 12.49 15.22 7.33
CA ASN A 510 13.53 16.19 7.69
C ASN A 510 14.79 15.51 8.26
N ALA A 511 15.95 16.12 8.07
CA ALA A 511 17.16 15.73 8.80
C ALA A 511 17.33 16.55 10.08
N THR A 512 17.85 15.91 11.12
CA THR A 512 18.12 16.54 12.42
C THR A 512 19.61 16.77 12.55
N VAL A 513 20.00 18.01 12.84
CA VAL A 513 21.38 18.38 13.16
C VAL A 513 21.64 18.12 14.63
N THR A 514 22.67 17.32 14.89
CA THR A 514 23.17 16.99 16.22
C THR A 514 24.48 17.75 16.45
N GLU A 515 24.66 18.27 17.66
CA GLU A 515 25.83 19.06 18.05
C GLU A 515 26.35 18.66 19.43
N ASN A 516 27.65 18.85 19.66
CA ASN A 516 28.21 19.02 21.00
C ASN A 516 28.45 20.54 21.21
N GLY A 517 27.45 21.25 21.75
CA GLY A 517 27.53 22.69 22.03
C GLY A 517 26.92 23.62 20.96
N ALA A 518 26.39 24.76 21.39
CA ALA A 518 25.27 25.52 20.80
C ALA A 518 25.46 26.26 19.43
N ALA A 519 26.47 25.96 18.61
CA ALA A 519 26.73 26.75 17.39
C ALA A 519 27.43 26.00 16.23
N GLY A 520 27.41 24.67 16.22
CA GLY A 520 28.23 23.88 15.29
C GLY A 520 27.72 23.82 13.84
N ALA A 521 26.53 24.35 13.55
CA ALA A 521 25.94 24.32 12.21
C ALA A 521 25.42 25.71 11.80
N THR A 522 25.82 26.16 10.61
CA THR A 522 25.43 27.48 10.07
C THR A 522 24.77 27.33 8.71
N LYS A 523 23.58 27.92 8.55
CA LYS A 523 22.86 27.99 7.27
C LYS A 523 23.72 28.63 6.17
N THR A 524 23.69 28.06 4.98
CA THR A 524 24.20 28.67 3.74
C THR A 524 23.06 28.81 2.73
N PRO A 525 23.27 29.50 1.59
CA PRO A 525 22.23 29.64 0.57
C PRO A 525 21.64 28.31 0.08
N ASP A 526 22.47 27.26 -0.03
CA ASP A 526 22.08 25.97 -0.61
C ASP A 526 22.34 24.78 0.32
N GLY A 527 22.53 25.02 1.63
CA GLY A 527 22.81 23.96 2.60
C GLY A 527 23.29 24.43 3.97
N VAL A 528 24.25 23.69 4.54
CA VAL A 528 24.72 23.86 5.92
C VAL A 528 26.24 23.72 5.99
N THR A 529 26.87 24.59 6.78
CA THR A 529 28.28 24.44 7.17
C THR A 529 28.37 23.83 8.56
N PHE A 530 29.06 22.70 8.66
CA PHE A 530 29.29 21.95 9.89
C PHE A 530 30.68 22.24 10.45
N GLN A 531 30.73 22.46 11.76
CA GLN A 531 31.93 22.65 12.56
C GLN A 531 31.68 22.02 13.94
N GLY A 532 31.98 20.72 14.07
CA GLY A 532 31.72 19.96 15.30
C GLY A 532 30.27 19.50 15.46
N ALA A 533 29.51 19.52 14.36
CA ALA A 533 28.14 19.05 14.25
C ALA A 533 27.99 18.14 13.02
N TRP A 534 26.89 17.40 12.95
CA TRP A 534 26.49 16.59 11.79
C TRP A 534 24.98 16.55 11.70
N ALA A 535 24.44 16.14 10.56
CA ALA A 535 23.03 15.87 10.38
C ALA A 535 22.77 14.36 10.26
N GLU A 536 21.65 13.91 10.82
CA GLU A 536 21.11 12.56 10.69
C GLU A 536 19.79 12.65 9.92
N TRP A 537 19.73 11.97 8.78
CA TRP A 537 18.53 11.90 7.94
C TRP A 537 17.91 10.50 8.07
N PRO A 538 16.79 10.35 8.82
CA PRO A 538 16.38 9.05 9.32
C PRO A 538 15.77 8.14 8.24
N ILE A 539 16.02 6.83 8.37
CA ILE A 539 15.37 5.76 7.60
C ILE A 539 14.62 4.85 8.58
N GLY A 540 15.30 3.85 9.18
CA GLY A 540 14.72 3.03 10.23
C GLY A 540 14.46 3.79 11.52
N ALA A 541 15.18 4.89 11.76
CA ALA A 541 14.98 5.77 12.90
C ALA A 541 13.68 6.59 12.84
N GLN A 542 12.95 6.59 11.72
CA GLN A 542 11.59 7.16 11.63
C GLN A 542 10.58 6.37 12.49
N GLY A 543 10.93 5.14 12.88
CA GLY A 543 10.12 4.31 13.77
C GLY A 543 9.11 3.47 13.00
N GLU A 544 7.83 3.70 13.27
CA GLU A 544 6.72 2.91 12.74
C GLU A 544 6.56 3.13 11.22
N ASN A 545 6.23 4.36 10.83
CA ASN A 545 6.13 4.77 9.44
C ASN A 545 7.52 5.16 8.91
N GLN A 546 8.03 4.42 7.93
CA GLN A 546 9.37 4.58 7.36
C GLN A 546 9.27 4.95 5.88
N LEU A 547 9.10 6.24 5.59
CA LEU A 547 8.92 6.76 4.24
C LEU A 547 10.12 6.43 3.34
N TYR A 548 11.32 6.31 3.93
CA TYR A 548 12.56 5.98 3.21
C TYR A 548 12.94 4.51 3.31
N HIS A 549 11.99 3.61 3.60
CA HIS A 549 12.25 2.16 3.69
C HIS A 549 12.91 1.61 2.41
N PHE A 550 12.64 2.20 1.24
CA PHE A 550 13.27 1.83 -0.03
C PHE A 550 14.80 1.80 0.03
N ALA A 551 15.41 2.63 0.88
CA ALA A 551 16.86 2.75 0.99
C ALA A 551 17.52 1.47 1.52
N ASN A 552 16.76 0.53 2.10
CA ASN A 552 17.26 -0.79 2.44
C ASN A 552 17.55 -1.67 1.22
N TYR A 553 17.01 -1.32 0.05
CA TYR A 553 17.11 -2.11 -1.18
C TYR A 553 17.94 -1.38 -2.24
N ASN A 554 17.57 -0.15 -2.56
CA ASN A 554 18.22 0.64 -3.59
C ASN A 554 18.18 2.12 -3.22
N PHE A 555 19.29 2.84 -3.33
CA PHE A 555 19.27 4.29 -3.27
C PHE A 555 20.48 4.91 -3.97
N THR A 556 20.37 6.20 -4.28
CA THR A 556 21.54 7.06 -4.53
C THR A 556 21.45 8.29 -3.65
N LEU A 557 22.49 8.56 -2.87
CA LEU A 557 22.64 9.77 -2.06
C LEU A 557 23.73 10.63 -2.68
N VAL A 558 23.40 11.84 -3.11
CA VAL A 558 24.32 12.80 -3.73
C VAL A 558 24.44 14.01 -2.83
N ALA A 559 25.64 14.58 -2.70
CA ALA A 559 25.84 15.86 -2.01
C ALA A 559 27.00 16.63 -2.62
N THR A 560 26.93 17.96 -2.53
CA THR A 560 28.01 18.86 -2.95
C THR A 560 28.73 19.38 -1.71
N VAL A 561 30.04 19.16 -1.61
CA VAL A 561 30.83 19.47 -0.40
C VAL A 561 32.02 20.37 -0.68
N SER A 562 32.39 21.22 0.28
CA SER A 562 33.62 22.02 0.26
C SER A 562 34.25 22.08 1.65
N ILE A 563 35.57 21.84 1.70
CA ILE A 563 36.34 21.76 2.95
C ILE A 563 37.22 23.01 3.05
N ARG A 564 37.04 23.87 4.07
CA ARG A 564 37.73 25.18 4.13
C ARG A 564 39.14 25.17 4.73
N GLY A 565 39.66 24.01 5.12
CA GLY A 565 40.97 23.89 5.75
C GLY A 565 41.56 22.49 5.62
N GLN A 566 42.66 22.23 6.31
CA GLN A 566 43.27 20.90 6.38
C GLN A 566 43.11 20.36 7.81
N PRO A 567 42.60 19.13 7.99
CA PRO A 567 42.40 18.58 9.33
C PRO A 567 43.75 18.28 9.98
N GLU A 568 43.84 18.47 11.30
CA GLU A 568 45.06 18.16 12.05
C GLU A 568 45.09 16.67 12.46
N GLY A 569 46.25 16.03 12.28
CA GLY A 569 46.46 14.61 12.61
C GLY A 569 46.02 13.61 11.53
N GLY A 570 46.44 12.35 11.67
CA GLY A 570 46.17 11.28 10.69
C GLY A 570 44.79 10.62 10.83
N THR A 571 43.79 11.33 11.35
CA THR A 571 42.46 10.73 11.62
C THR A 571 41.52 10.98 10.46
N THR A 572 40.84 9.92 10.04
CA THR A 572 39.83 9.94 8.98
C THR A 572 38.54 10.57 9.50
N ILE A 573 38.02 11.57 8.78
CA ILE A 573 36.81 12.32 9.11
C ILE A 573 35.68 11.89 8.16
N PRO A 574 34.61 11.27 8.66
CA PRO A 574 33.43 10.94 7.85
C PRO A 574 32.72 12.19 7.32
N VAL A 575 32.21 12.12 6.10
CA VAL A 575 31.53 13.23 5.43
C VAL A 575 30.09 12.89 5.12
N ILE A 576 29.86 11.75 4.49
CA ILE A 576 28.52 11.33 4.09
C ILE A 576 28.45 9.81 4.02
N GLY A 577 27.31 9.23 4.41
CA GLY A 577 27.11 7.79 4.34
C GLY A 577 25.90 7.28 5.08
N VAL A 578 25.90 5.97 5.33
CA VAL A 578 24.82 5.26 6.03
C VAL A 578 25.33 4.66 7.33
N ASN A 579 24.44 4.67 8.31
CA ASN A 579 24.62 3.99 9.59
C ASN A 579 23.72 2.74 9.66
N VAL A 580 24.32 1.56 9.77
CA VAL A 580 23.61 0.29 9.87
C VAL A 580 23.67 -0.24 11.30
N LYS A 581 22.50 -0.62 11.84
CA LYS A 581 22.39 -1.34 13.12
C LYS A 581 22.54 -2.84 12.87
N MET A 582 23.63 -3.44 13.32
CA MET A 582 23.84 -4.89 13.20
C MET A 582 23.14 -5.67 14.32
N ASN A 583 22.74 -6.92 14.03
CA ASN A 583 22.14 -7.80 15.03
C ASN A 583 23.11 -8.12 16.18
N GLY A 584 22.69 -7.79 17.42
CA GLY A 584 23.40 -8.18 18.64
C GLY A 584 24.68 -7.41 18.94
N ALA A 585 25.02 -6.39 18.15
CA ALA A 585 26.15 -5.51 18.41
C ALA A 585 25.69 -4.21 19.07
N GLU A 586 26.41 -3.79 20.11
CA GLU A 586 26.32 -2.41 20.64
C GLU A 586 26.86 -1.39 19.61
N ASN A 587 27.62 -1.85 18.61
CA ASN A 587 28.31 -1.01 17.64
C ASN A 587 27.59 -0.93 16.29
N THR A 588 27.39 0.30 15.83
CA THR A 588 26.92 0.65 14.48
C THR A 588 28.03 0.49 13.44
N VAL A 589 27.68 0.01 12.25
CA VAL A 589 28.61 -0.07 11.13
C VAL A 589 28.37 1.12 10.18
N PHE A 590 29.44 1.88 9.94
CA PHE A 590 29.42 3.00 9.01
C PHE A 590 29.90 2.55 7.63
N PHE A 591 29.12 2.89 6.62
CA PHE A 591 29.57 2.88 5.23
C PHE A 591 29.50 4.30 4.67
N GLY A 592 30.52 4.74 3.94
CA GLY A 592 30.47 6.04 3.30
C GLY A 592 31.82 6.66 2.98
N LEU A 593 31.80 7.94 2.62
CA LEU A 593 32.98 8.70 2.22
C LEU A 593 33.54 9.51 3.38
N SER A 594 34.87 9.56 3.40
CA SER A 594 35.64 10.26 4.43
C SER A 594 36.89 10.89 3.81
N TYR A 595 37.51 11.80 4.55
CA TYR A 595 38.76 12.44 4.15
C TYR A 595 39.76 12.52 5.30
N ASN A 596 41.04 12.70 4.97
CA ASN A 596 42.11 12.84 5.95
C ASN A 596 43.06 14.00 5.59
N ASN A 597 44.09 14.18 6.42
CA ASN A 597 45.12 15.20 6.23
C ASN A 597 46.06 14.93 5.02
N GLU A 598 46.04 13.74 4.41
CA GLU A 598 46.77 13.43 3.17
C GLU A 598 46.10 14.00 1.92
N LYS A 599 44.98 14.71 2.09
CA LYS A 599 44.18 15.31 1.02
C LYS A 599 43.58 14.28 0.06
N LYS A 600 43.23 13.10 0.57
CA LYS A 600 42.64 12.01 -0.23
C LYS A 600 41.27 11.64 0.32
N TRP A 601 40.37 11.24 -0.59
CA TRP A 601 39.11 10.61 -0.21
C TRP A 601 39.34 9.13 0.11
N GLN A 602 38.59 8.64 1.10
CA GLN A 602 38.63 7.27 1.56
C GLN A 602 37.21 6.72 1.64
N LEU A 603 37.03 5.52 1.08
CA LEU A 603 35.82 4.74 1.24
C LEU A 603 35.88 3.90 2.52
N LEU A 604 34.89 4.08 3.39
CA LEU A 604 34.70 3.30 4.61
C LEU A 604 33.77 2.13 4.32
N CYS A 605 34.27 0.91 4.53
CA CYS A 605 33.54 -0.33 4.30
C CYS A 605 33.52 -1.16 5.59
N GLY A 606 32.33 -1.22 6.19
CA GLY A 606 32.08 -1.67 7.55
C GLY A 606 33.07 -2.64 8.22
N GLY A 607 33.53 -2.29 9.43
CA GLY A 607 34.39 -3.13 10.27
C GLY A 607 35.81 -3.41 9.74
N GLY A 608 36.12 -3.07 8.49
CA GLY A 608 37.43 -3.28 7.85
C GLY A 608 38.31 -2.03 7.78
N THR A 609 39.57 -2.22 7.39
CA THR A 609 40.53 -1.13 7.12
C THR A 609 40.14 -0.39 5.83
N SER A 610 40.26 0.95 5.81
CA SER A 610 40.03 1.78 4.62
C SER A 610 40.85 1.24 3.45
N LYS A 611 40.21 0.80 2.37
CA LYS A 611 40.93 0.04 1.35
C LYS A 611 41.63 0.94 0.33
N GLU A 612 41.04 2.05 -0.12
CA GLU A 612 41.52 2.67 -1.37
C GLU A 612 41.33 4.18 -1.42
N LEU A 613 42.29 4.84 -2.09
CA LEU A 613 42.47 6.28 -2.18
C LEU A 613 42.05 6.77 -3.57
N SER A 614 41.25 7.84 -3.64
CA SER A 614 40.93 8.50 -4.91
C SER A 614 41.83 9.71 -5.21
N SER A 615 41.47 10.48 -6.24
CA SER A 615 42.07 11.76 -6.59
C SER A 615 42.12 12.74 -5.39
N PRO A 616 43.15 13.59 -5.32
CA PRO A 616 43.31 14.48 -4.18
C PRO A 616 42.26 15.59 -4.16
N TRP A 617 41.74 15.91 -2.97
CA TRP A 617 40.88 17.08 -2.77
C TRP A 617 41.73 18.34 -2.47
N LYS A 618 41.15 19.52 -2.72
CA LYS A 618 41.80 20.81 -2.44
C LYS A 618 40.94 21.65 -1.49
N PRO A 619 41.52 22.30 -0.47
CA PRO A 619 40.77 23.23 0.38
C PRO A 619 40.06 24.31 -0.43
N GLY A 620 38.81 24.58 -0.09
CA GLY A 620 37.93 25.54 -0.76
C GLY A 620 37.38 25.07 -2.11
N LYS A 621 37.88 23.96 -2.67
CA LYS A 621 37.34 23.37 -3.89
C LYS A 621 36.08 22.58 -3.55
N THR A 622 35.05 22.79 -4.35
CA THR A 622 33.82 22.02 -4.28
C THR A 622 34.00 20.66 -4.97
N HIS A 623 33.52 19.62 -4.34
CA HIS A 623 33.49 18.24 -4.83
C HIS A 623 32.08 17.71 -4.74
N GLN A 624 31.65 16.95 -5.74
CA GLN A 624 30.38 16.24 -5.67
C GLN A 624 30.63 14.80 -5.20
N LEU A 625 29.92 14.39 -4.17
CA LEU A 625 29.99 13.05 -3.61
C LEU A 625 28.72 12.28 -3.95
N ALA A 626 28.85 11.00 -4.28
CA ALA A 626 27.70 10.12 -4.40
C ALA A 626 27.94 8.78 -3.72
N ILE A 627 26.88 8.23 -3.13
CA ILE A 627 26.84 6.89 -2.55
C ILE A 627 25.66 6.16 -3.16
N VAL A 628 25.91 4.96 -3.68
CA VAL A 628 24.91 4.12 -4.33
C VAL A 628 24.83 2.79 -3.60
N LEU A 629 23.62 2.39 -3.23
CA LEU A 629 23.28 1.01 -2.86
C LEU A 629 22.46 0.41 -4.00
N GLN A 630 22.83 -0.79 -4.41
CA GLN A 630 22.14 -1.57 -5.41
C GLN A 630 21.92 -2.99 -4.89
N ASN A 631 20.77 -3.59 -5.20
CA ASN A 631 20.45 -4.99 -4.89
C ASN A 631 20.60 -5.33 -3.39
N GLY A 632 20.28 -4.39 -2.51
CA GLY A 632 20.29 -4.53 -1.05
C GLY A 632 21.65 -4.72 -0.39
N SER A 633 22.72 -4.93 -1.16
CA SER A 633 24.05 -5.23 -0.60
C SER A 633 25.23 -4.65 -1.36
N GLN A 634 25.08 -4.29 -2.63
CA GLN A 634 26.18 -3.79 -3.45
C GLN A 634 26.32 -2.29 -3.25
N THR A 635 27.41 -1.86 -2.65
CA THR A 635 27.67 -0.43 -2.42
C THR A 635 28.83 0.10 -3.25
N SER A 636 28.66 1.32 -3.76
CA SER A 636 29.70 2.06 -4.46
C SER A 636 29.66 3.54 -4.09
N ALA A 637 30.81 4.21 -4.22
CA ALA A 637 30.93 5.63 -3.93
C ALA A 637 31.70 6.34 -5.04
N TYR A 638 31.38 7.60 -5.26
CA TYR A 638 31.92 8.42 -6.34
C TYR A 638 32.30 9.80 -5.82
N VAL A 639 33.39 10.34 -6.36
CA VAL A 639 33.85 11.72 -6.19
C VAL A 639 33.96 12.33 -7.57
N ASP A 640 33.20 13.39 -7.83
CA ASP A 640 33.16 14.10 -9.12
C ASP A 640 32.87 13.16 -10.30
N GLY A 641 32.01 12.16 -10.08
CA GLY A 641 31.66 11.12 -11.04
C GLY A 641 32.70 9.99 -11.18
N GLU A 642 33.87 10.09 -10.53
CA GLU A 642 34.88 9.04 -10.52
C GLU A 642 34.66 8.09 -9.33
N ARG A 643 34.64 6.79 -9.61
CA ARG A 643 34.47 5.76 -8.57
C ARG A 643 35.66 5.78 -7.60
N VAL A 644 35.37 5.76 -6.31
CA VAL A 644 36.36 5.61 -5.24
C VAL A 644 36.55 4.12 -4.94
N GLY A 645 37.75 3.62 -5.21
CA GLY A 645 38.10 2.21 -5.06
C GLY A 645 37.77 1.34 -6.28
N ASN A 646 38.46 0.20 -6.37
CA ASN A 646 38.37 -0.78 -7.45
C ASN A 646 37.29 -1.85 -7.17
N GLU A 647 37.06 -2.20 -5.89
CA GLU A 647 36.06 -3.20 -5.49
C GLU A 647 34.87 -2.53 -4.77
N GLY A 648 33.65 -3.03 -5.02
CA GLY A 648 32.46 -2.60 -4.29
C GLY A 648 32.48 -3.15 -2.88
N CYS A 649 31.82 -2.46 -1.95
CA CYS A 649 31.70 -2.96 -0.58
C CYS A 649 30.38 -3.69 -0.40
N GLU A 650 30.42 -4.83 0.28
CA GLU A 650 29.23 -5.61 0.57
C GLU A 650 28.65 -5.14 1.91
N LEU A 651 27.44 -4.59 1.86
CA LEU A 651 26.67 -4.20 3.02
C LEU A 651 25.62 -5.27 3.29
N LYS A 652 25.74 -6.03 4.37
CA LYS A 652 24.69 -6.98 4.76
C LYS A 652 23.58 -6.23 5.51
N VAL A 653 22.60 -5.73 4.78
CA VAL A 653 21.36 -5.19 5.35
C VAL A 653 20.46 -6.38 5.69
N ALA A 654 20.31 -6.69 6.99
CA ALA A 654 19.40 -7.75 7.41
C ALA A 654 17.96 -7.24 7.38
N GLU A 655 17.00 -8.06 6.93
CA GLU A 655 15.58 -7.67 6.82
C GLU A 655 14.97 -7.17 8.14
N SER A 656 15.47 -7.64 9.29
CA SER A 656 14.95 -7.27 10.62
C SER A 656 15.64 -6.05 11.26
N LYS A 657 16.82 -5.63 10.77
CA LYS A 657 17.57 -4.45 11.24
C LYS A 657 18.26 -3.78 10.06
N GLY A 658 17.49 -2.91 9.39
CA GLY A 658 17.92 -2.15 8.22
C GLY A 658 18.82 -0.96 8.53
N ILE A 659 18.97 -0.08 7.56
CA ILE A 659 19.68 1.20 7.70
C ILE A 659 18.92 2.10 8.68
N SER A 660 19.64 2.69 9.63
CA SER A 660 19.04 3.56 10.64
C SER A 660 18.84 4.99 10.15
N HIS A 661 19.88 5.60 9.58
CA HIS A 661 19.88 6.95 9.03
C HIS A 661 21.04 7.12 8.04
N PHE A 662 20.93 8.14 7.19
CA PHE A 662 22.09 8.74 6.53
C PHE A 662 22.76 9.72 7.49
N TYR A 663 24.09 9.76 7.49
CA TYR A 663 24.86 10.77 8.20
C TYR A 663 25.45 11.76 7.19
N ILE A 664 25.44 13.04 7.54
CA ILE A 664 25.89 14.15 6.68
C ILE A 664 26.72 15.10 7.51
N GLY A 665 27.92 15.46 7.06
CA GLY A 665 28.84 16.35 7.77
C GLY A 665 29.72 15.67 8.82
N GLY A 666 29.35 14.46 9.29
CA GLY A 666 30.08 13.71 10.32
C GLY A 666 29.26 12.58 10.93
N VAL A 667 29.76 11.95 11.99
CA VAL A 667 29.04 10.91 12.78
C VAL A 667 29.23 11.13 14.29
N ALA A 668 28.38 10.52 15.12
CA ALA A 668 28.51 10.55 16.58
C ALA A 668 29.93 10.15 17.05
N GLY A 669 30.47 10.88 18.04
CA GLY A 669 31.84 10.69 18.55
C GLY A 669 32.95 11.30 17.67
N SER A 670 32.62 11.84 16.49
CA SER A 670 33.58 12.64 15.69
C SER A 670 33.93 13.95 16.38
N ALA A 671 32.99 14.55 17.13
CA ALA A 671 33.16 15.82 17.81
C ALA A 671 34.13 15.79 19.01
N GLU A 672 34.08 14.75 19.86
CA GLU A 672 35.02 14.59 20.99
C GLU A 672 36.48 14.45 20.55
N LYS A 673 36.71 13.87 19.37
CA LYS A 673 38.04 13.77 18.75
C LYS A 673 38.43 15.05 17.99
N GLN A 674 37.49 15.95 17.70
CA GLN A 674 37.68 17.19 16.94
C GLN A 674 37.97 18.41 17.82
N GLU A 675 37.42 18.50 19.04
CA GLU A 675 37.72 19.61 19.98
C GLU A 675 39.21 19.71 20.33
N SER A 676 39.95 18.60 20.24
CA SER A 676 41.39 18.55 20.50
C SER A 676 42.28 18.81 19.26
N ARG A 677 41.71 19.08 18.07
CA ARG A 677 42.45 18.97 16.77
C ARG A 677 42.09 19.99 15.68
N GLY A 678 41.51 21.14 16.04
CA GLY A 678 41.15 22.18 15.06
C GLY A 678 39.99 21.75 14.15
N VAL A 679 38.77 22.15 14.52
CA VAL A 679 37.55 21.77 13.78
C VAL A 679 37.54 22.44 12.41
N VAL A 680 37.75 21.65 11.34
CA VAL A 680 37.73 22.15 9.95
C VAL A 680 36.28 22.34 9.49
N PRO A 681 35.88 23.55 9.06
CA PRO A 681 34.54 23.77 8.54
C PRO A 681 34.31 23.00 7.24
N LEU A 682 33.23 22.21 7.22
CA LEU A 682 32.74 21.44 6.08
C LEU A 682 31.39 22.00 5.65
N THR A 683 31.33 22.57 4.46
CA THR A 683 30.08 23.01 3.87
C THR A 683 29.50 21.88 3.02
N VAL A 684 28.26 21.49 3.30
CA VAL A 684 27.48 20.54 2.48
C VAL A 684 26.27 21.26 1.91
N THR A 685 26.04 21.10 0.62
CA THR A 685 24.97 21.74 -0.15
C THR A 685 24.32 20.75 -1.09
N ASN A 686 23.05 20.99 -1.40
CA ASN A 686 22.26 20.20 -2.34
C ASN A 686 22.39 18.68 -2.12
N VAL A 687 21.84 18.19 -1.01
CA VAL A 687 21.80 16.75 -0.72
C VAL A 687 20.57 16.15 -1.37
N LEU A 688 20.75 15.25 -2.34
CA LEU A 688 19.68 14.61 -3.10
C LEU A 688 19.61 13.12 -2.75
N LEU A 689 18.40 12.61 -2.49
CA LEU A 689 18.15 11.20 -2.21
C LEU A 689 17.25 10.59 -3.27
N TYR A 690 17.73 9.56 -3.96
CA TYR A 690 16.99 8.83 -4.96
C TYR A 690 16.61 7.43 -4.47
N ASN A 691 15.44 6.93 -4.87
CA ASN A 691 14.98 5.55 -4.60
C ASN A 691 15.50 4.50 -5.59
N ARG A 692 16.53 4.86 -6.37
CA ARG A 692 17.10 4.01 -7.40
C ARG A 692 18.61 4.24 -7.53
N PRO A 693 19.36 3.26 -8.06
CA PRO A 693 20.75 3.48 -8.42
C PRO A 693 20.86 4.42 -9.63
N LEU A 694 21.73 5.40 -9.55
CA LEU A 694 22.19 6.21 -10.68
C LEU A 694 23.50 5.67 -11.22
N THR A 695 23.73 5.83 -12.52
CA THR A 695 25.03 5.52 -13.13
C THR A 695 25.89 6.77 -13.25
N PHE A 696 27.21 6.57 -13.10
CA PHE A 696 28.22 7.62 -13.25
C PHE A 696 29.25 7.10 -14.28
N SER A 697 29.31 7.74 -15.44
CA SER A 697 30.20 7.33 -16.55
C SER A 697 31.44 8.21 -16.65
N ARG A 698 32.58 7.62 -17.04
CA ARG A 698 33.85 8.34 -17.24
C ARG A 698 33.90 8.97 -18.64
N GLY A 699 33.94 10.31 -18.70
CA GLY A 699 34.08 11.10 -19.94
C GLY A 699 32.72 11.45 -20.55
N ASN A 700 32.42 12.75 -20.62
CA ASN A 700 31.07 13.33 -20.76
C ASN A 700 30.08 12.68 -19.78
N ALA A 701 30.08 13.22 -18.56
CA ALA A 701 29.32 12.68 -17.44
C ALA A 701 27.80 12.84 -17.64
N ASP A 702 27.21 11.89 -18.34
CA ASP A 702 25.77 11.66 -18.32
C ASP A 702 25.44 10.78 -17.10
N VAL A 703 24.57 11.29 -16.23
CA VAL A 703 23.86 10.47 -15.25
C VAL A 703 22.77 9.73 -16.01
N ALA A 704 23.01 8.47 -16.37
CA ALA A 704 22.02 7.64 -17.03
C ALA A 704 21.24 6.79 -16.01
N GLU A 705 19.98 6.52 -16.33
CA GLU A 705 19.12 5.62 -15.58
C GLU A 705 19.53 4.16 -15.82
N VAL A 706 19.71 3.39 -14.73
CA VAL A 706 19.74 1.93 -14.85
C VAL A 706 18.30 1.45 -15.03
N ALA A 707 18.04 0.65 -16.07
CA ALA A 707 16.76 -0.04 -16.18
C ALA A 707 16.55 -0.90 -14.93
N ASN A 708 15.47 -0.63 -14.17
CA ASN A 708 15.12 -1.39 -12.98
C ASN A 708 14.87 -2.86 -13.36
N THR A 709 15.83 -3.74 -13.04
CA THR A 709 15.58 -5.18 -13.06
C THR A 709 14.72 -5.52 -11.83
N PRO A 710 13.60 -6.25 -11.97
CA PRO A 710 12.81 -6.68 -10.83
C PRO A 710 13.70 -7.44 -9.83
N LEU A 711 13.66 -7.05 -8.56
CA LEU A 711 14.27 -7.81 -7.47
C LEU A 711 13.50 -9.13 -7.36
N GLY A 712 14.11 -10.23 -7.81
CA GLY A 712 13.55 -11.57 -7.58
C GLY A 712 13.49 -11.86 -6.08
N ASN A 713 12.38 -12.46 -5.63
CA ASN A 713 12.23 -12.91 -4.24
C ASN A 713 13.43 -13.77 -3.81
N PRO A 714 14.00 -13.56 -2.61
CA PRO A 714 14.94 -14.52 -2.05
C PRO A 714 14.19 -15.85 -1.84
N GLN A 715 14.60 -16.88 -2.58
CA GLN A 715 14.14 -18.24 -2.38
C GLN A 715 14.44 -18.63 -0.91
N PRO A 716 13.51 -19.28 -0.18
CA PRO A 716 13.78 -19.76 1.17
C PRO A 716 15.02 -20.65 1.11
N SER A 717 16.03 -20.34 1.92
CA SER A 717 17.21 -21.20 2.07
C SER A 717 16.73 -22.57 2.55
N GLU A 718 16.80 -23.59 1.70
CA GLU A 718 16.65 -24.98 2.13
C GLU A 718 17.66 -25.22 3.26
N GLY A 719 17.15 -25.40 4.48
CA GLY A 719 17.93 -25.90 5.58
C GLY A 719 18.46 -27.27 5.20
N ALA A 720 19.78 -27.36 5.05
CA ALA A 720 20.46 -28.64 4.85
C ALA A 720 20.04 -29.61 5.96
N SER A 721 19.31 -30.65 5.59
CA SER A 721 18.99 -31.77 6.49
C SER A 721 20.29 -32.45 6.90
N PRO A 722 20.52 -32.75 8.19
CA PRO A 722 21.69 -33.52 8.60
C PRO A 722 21.55 -34.95 8.10
N SER A 723 22.46 -35.35 7.21
CA SER A 723 22.62 -36.73 6.77
C SER A 723 23.01 -37.60 7.96
N VAL A 724 22.08 -38.42 8.44
CA VAL A 724 22.38 -39.53 9.35
C VAL A 724 23.02 -40.63 8.52
N THR A 725 24.35 -40.68 8.51
CA THR A 725 25.11 -41.87 8.12
C THR A 725 24.86 -42.97 9.14
N GLY A 726 24.11 -43.99 8.74
CA GLY A 726 24.06 -45.26 9.44
C GLY A 726 25.36 -46.02 9.20
N ASP A 727 26.17 -46.19 10.24
CA ASP A 727 27.25 -47.16 10.25
C ASP A 727 26.74 -48.50 10.81
N GLN A 728 27.06 -49.55 10.06
CA GLN A 728 26.87 -50.95 10.41
C GLN A 728 27.73 -51.31 11.63
N LYS A 729 27.10 -51.76 12.72
CA LYS A 729 27.37 -53.07 13.33
C LYS A 729 26.34 -53.46 14.37
#